data_AF-A0A833SF32-F1
#
_entry.id   AF-A0A833SF32-F1
#
_cell.length_a   1.000
_cell.length_b   1.000
_cell.length_c   1.000
_cell.angle_alpha   90.00
_cell.angle_beta   90.00
_cell.angle_gamma   90.00
#
_symmetry.space_group_name_H-M   'P 1'
#
loop_
_entity.id
_entity.type
_entity.pdbx_description
1 polymer ?
#
loop_
_entity_poly.entity_id
_entity_poly.type
_entity_poly.pdbx_seq_one_letter_code
_entity_poly.pdbx_strand_id
1 'polypeptide(L)'
;MDIIIVYHRQEYYVSTQTSSDRKTLPVDLLQCQLLSLVGVMPEEQILMSSSGEILYSPSKRDVATIALSTARLFLFSSSASSPELASDWRQICTKSTFGDASVVQPAFRKITSTDSDPLATLVCEPCARTCTTDFQPVHPMEWNASKTLTSRFISDITVVTGEVDVAAPSGFTKLSVALNHSASGDYVYLCVQRGGPRALTQLHVLYEHLSNSINDPEKVILVDCNSLAEAKLRIGYDSVQVKGNMEQLTTLAITDVAVVVGDQPAPSSDYIKIPRDLNDGALGSECVFLYYRLAPLGGFVCDSSRQHSDFGECLFAARHMTGVTSILDLKEPQLSIAYLTLAAERRRGDMTLMDAHYRQHEPGMLKRLQSGLQRAQSYENKQMQDEALKRIPVDTLHGRARANKSPMPSYQDELVKQLLHWFKCEFFTWMNQPRCSSCSHDKTRSVRTEGPNTVEERAGQASRVEVYMCSSCGALTRFPRYNDPIKLLDTRTGRCGEWANCFTLCCRAMGFEARYVLDVTDHVWTEVYSEHFKRWLHCDSCEDQLDCPLTYEVGWGKKLSYIFSFAHDEVVDTARRYTRNWPEMRARRQDVSETWLQTTVSQINQGLRDRQTPERAAVLTDRAQCEHEELQRGRSAQKTEVQGRVSGSAKWKSQRNEDGNEGAASADTASASSTAKTVVTVNAADTLQQICKNLVVGCQSAGCWNPYCCTGRTALGFPEVSDANERAALALQVATALSSNGFSPDSLSQLQCSKTMELRSFLWKCQPLLYLPLQDPPSRAPLLDISGHGSHVKNTQRCALRKPFRIPHPDQVIDADTDSQDNGKAFGMQLCGDKGLAVSGELIPTFFVLSFLARIDQNEELTTKILDVVSVVTVRFNSVEFRVSWHQAERKFSCELKGGNIAQKASALLVFGQYAHIAIARGGSSIVVYVNGAQTAVVDGEWQADGQNITIIGPASGCSSIAAVVSHVAVIPAKSLGEMEAFCAAMKSFVSAPPLKAFGPDGERSKEKCGEAAAGAQSGYRAARVLMWGGDFFDGLQFVYEKAGAPAVFGTLVGNGSAKRHASHATVTLELLEDEVVSRVSGRTGAWTDSITLHTSFGRSITCGGKGGGDFNVATPADTEIRSISFKVGDHLTNLSAFVLESSGNALEGKTMQELRKLLSSSEPSSRQNAISAALRYLDNIARQPEDSKFQRIRASNKFFATNVGAIGDELAKSFMLWCGFDVMTEQGELFFSFKPSQLHDKPTPQRVAAEAHKRIYFLKNVGTF
;
A
#
# COMPACT_ATOMS: atom_id res chain seq x y z
N MET A 1 -43.64 -20.01 9.74
CA MET A 1 -42.61 -20.41 10.73
C MET A 1 -41.90 -19.16 11.15
N ASP A 2 -41.61 -19.02 12.44
CA ASP A 2 -40.95 -17.83 12.96
C ASP A 2 -39.45 -18.05 13.00
N ILE A 3 -38.71 -17.17 12.36
CA ILE A 3 -37.25 -17.14 12.36
C ILE A 3 -36.77 -15.82 12.96
N ILE A 4 -35.63 -15.85 13.62
CA ILE A 4 -35.05 -14.67 14.25
C ILE A 4 -33.92 -14.16 13.35
N ILE A 5 -34.01 -12.90 12.93
CA ILE A 5 -33.00 -12.22 12.13
C ILE A 5 -32.25 -11.24 13.02
N VAL A 6 -30.92 -11.32 13.05
CA VAL A 6 -30.09 -10.38 13.80
C VAL A 6 -29.42 -9.42 12.82
N TYR A 7 -29.72 -8.13 12.92
CA TYR A 7 -29.16 -7.07 12.09
C TYR A 7 -28.95 -5.80 12.91
N HIS A 8 -27.81 -5.12 12.77
CA HIS A 8 -27.42 -3.95 13.60
C HIS A 8 -27.69 -4.11 15.11
N ARG A 9 -27.41 -5.30 15.67
CA ARG A 9 -27.62 -5.64 17.10
C ARG A 9 -29.07 -5.68 17.56
N GLN A 10 -30.03 -5.71 16.64
CA GLN A 10 -31.44 -5.91 16.93
C GLN A 10 -31.88 -7.29 16.44
N GLU A 11 -32.70 -7.96 17.25
CA GLU A 11 -33.40 -9.19 16.85
C GLU A 11 -34.74 -8.82 16.23
N TYR A 12 -35.00 -9.33 15.03
CA TYR A 12 -36.26 -9.20 14.33
C TYR A 12 -36.91 -10.57 14.20
N TYR A 13 -38.15 -10.67 14.62
CA TYR A 13 -38.93 -11.90 14.54
C TYR A 13 -39.71 -11.89 13.23
N VAL A 14 -39.33 -12.78 12.31
CA VAL A 14 -39.89 -12.83 10.96
C VAL A 14 -40.72 -14.09 10.81
N SER A 15 -42.03 -13.91 10.66
CA SER A 15 -42.93 -15.00 10.26
C SER A 15 -42.86 -15.18 8.75
N THR A 16 -42.39 -16.35 8.31
CA THR A 16 -42.13 -16.65 6.89
C THR A 16 -42.78 -17.97 6.45
N GLN A 17 -43.10 -18.10 5.16
CA GLN A 17 -43.69 -19.32 4.58
C GLN A 17 -42.60 -20.33 4.22
N THR A 18 -42.81 -21.59 4.59
CA THR A 18 -41.89 -22.70 4.29
C THR A 18 -42.35 -23.47 3.05
N SER A 19 -41.47 -24.30 2.46
CA SER A 19 -41.86 -25.28 1.44
C SER A 19 -43.01 -26.19 1.93
N SER A 20 -43.72 -26.82 0.98
CA SER A 20 -44.87 -27.69 1.26
C SER A 20 -44.56 -28.86 2.20
N ASP A 21 -43.30 -29.31 2.23
CA ASP A 21 -42.80 -30.34 3.14
C ASP A 21 -42.26 -29.81 4.47
N ARG A 22 -42.30 -28.48 4.68
CA ARG A 22 -41.78 -27.75 5.85
C ARG A 22 -40.31 -28.05 6.18
N LYS A 23 -39.49 -28.41 5.19
CA LYS A 23 -38.05 -28.70 5.39
C LYS A 23 -37.11 -27.61 4.91
N THR A 24 -37.60 -26.71 4.05
CA THR A 24 -36.77 -25.66 3.47
C THR A 24 -37.48 -24.31 3.45
N LEU A 25 -36.70 -23.24 3.49
CA LEU A 25 -37.15 -21.87 3.39
C LEU A 25 -36.81 -21.31 2.00
N PRO A 26 -37.77 -20.79 1.22
CA PRO A 26 -37.48 -20.10 -0.04
C PRO A 26 -36.63 -18.86 0.22
N VAL A 27 -35.45 -18.78 -0.41
CA VAL A 27 -34.51 -17.67 -0.18
C VAL A 27 -35.10 -16.36 -0.69
N ASP A 28 -35.65 -16.34 -1.89
CA ASP A 28 -36.23 -15.13 -2.51
C ASP A 28 -37.28 -14.45 -1.62
N LEU A 29 -38.19 -15.25 -1.02
CA LEU A 29 -39.22 -14.74 -0.12
C LEU A 29 -38.60 -14.14 1.15
N LEU A 30 -37.62 -14.82 1.74
CA LEU A 30 -36.89 -14.31 2.90
C LEU A 30 -36.15 -13.01 2.55
N GLN A 31 -35.51 -12.94 1.39
CA GLN A 31 -34.76 -11.76 0.97
C GLN A 31 -35.68 -10.54 0.79
N CYS A 32 -36.86 -10.72 0.21
CA CYS A 32 -37.86 -9.67 0.10
C CYS A 32 -38.36 -9.21 1.49
N GLN A 33 -38.61 -10.16 2.41
CA GLN A 33 -39.01 -9.84 3.77
C GLN A 33 -37.91 -9.08 4.52
N LEU A 34 -36.65 -9.44 4.33
CA LEU A 34 -35.50 -8.76 4.94
C LEU A 34 -35.25 -7.38 4.34
N LEU A 35 -35.39 -7.23 3.02
CA LEU A 35 -35.37 -5.91 2.38
C LEU A 35 -36.43 -4.99 3.00
N SER A 36 -37.66 -5.49 3.14
CA SER A 36 -38.78 -4.74 3.74
C SER A 36 -38.60 -4.46 5.24
N LEU A 37 -37.92 -5.35 5.95
CA LEU A 37 -37.77 -5.28 7.41
C LEU A 37 -36.59 -4.41 7.85
N VAL A 38 -35.47 -4.50 7.13
CA VAL A 38 -34.19 -3.92 7.54
C VAL A 38 -33.45 -3.16 6.43
N GLY A 39 -34.04 -3.05 5.23
CA GLY A 39 -33.56 -2.15 4.17
C GLY A 39 -32.27 -2.59 3.47
N VAL A 40 -31.91 -3.88 3.55
CA VAL A 40 -30.72 -4.43 2.87
C VAL A 40 -31.14 -5.03 1.52
N MET A 41 -30.56 -4.57 0.42
CA MET A 41 -30.89 -5.05 -0.94
C MET A 41 -30.53 -6.53 -1.11
N PRO A 42 -31.35 -7.37 -1.79
CA PRO A 42 -31.09 -8.81 -1.94
C PRO A 42 -29.67 -9.14 -2.43
N GLU A 43 -29.15 -8.36 -3.38
CA GLU A 43 -27.79 -8.44 -3.92
C GLU A 43 -26.68 -7.97 -2.96
N GLU A 44 -27.04 -7.41 -1.82
CA GLU A 44 -26.14 -7.00 -0.73
C GLU A 44 -26.31 -7.86 0.52
N GLN A 45 -27.39 -8.66 0.59
CA GLN A 45 -27.69 -9.52 1.73
C GLN A 45 -26.69 -10.68 1.80
N ILE A 46 -26.04 -10.81 2.95
CA ILE A 46 -25.28 -11.99 3.33
C ILE A 46 -25.96 -12.58 4.55
N LEU A 47 -26.53 -13.77 4.38
CA LEU A 47 -27.19 -14.49 5.47
C LEU A 47 -26.26 -15.56 6.01
N MET A 48 -25.99 -15.47 7.31
CA MET A 48 -25.17 -16.41 8.04
C MET A 48 -26.03 -17.14 9.09
N SER A 49 -25.85 -18.44 9.20
CA SER A 49 -26.45 -19.24 10.26
C SER A 49 -25.83 -18.93 11.63
N SER A 50 -26.50 -19.36 12.70
CA SER A 50 -25.94 -19.35 14.05
C SER A 50 -24.69 -20.22 14.23
N SER A 51 -24.43 -21.18 13.33
CA SER A 51 -23.21 -22.00 13.31
C SER A 51 -22.06 -21.36 12.52
N GLY A 52 -22.26 -20.17 11.94
CA GLY A 52 -21.23 -19.46 11.18
C GLY A 52 -21.12 -19.89 9.71
N GLU A 53 -22.02 -20.73 9.22
CA GLU A 53 -22.14 -21.06 7.80
C GLU A 53 -22.80 -19.91 7.04
N ILE A 54 -22.22 -19.48 5.92
CA ILE A 54 -22.85 -18.55 4.99
C ILE A 54 -23.91 -19.32 4.19
N LEU A 55 -25.17 -19.09 4.55
CA LEU A 55 -26.34 -19.70 3.94
C LEU A 55 -26.66 -19.03 2.61
N TYR A 56 -26.43 -17.72 2.49
CA TYR A 56 -26.57 -16.96 1.25
C TYR A 56 -25.55 -15.82 1.20
N SER A 57 -24.97 -15.57 0.03
CA SER A 57 -24.17 -14.38 -0.27
C SER A 57 -24.24 -14.05 -1.76
N PRO A 58 -23.91 -12.82 -2.18
CA PRO A 58 -23.90 -12.43 -3.60
C PRO A 58 -22.90 -13.21 -4.46
N SER A 59 -21.92 -13.85 -3.82
CA SER A 59 -20.94 -14.76 -4.41
C SER A 59 -21.39 -16.23 -4.45
N LYS A 60 -22.52 -16.57 -3.81
CA LYS A 60 -23.10 -17.91 -3.71
C LYS A 60 -24.55 -17.87 -4.25
N ARG A 61 -24.69 -17.62 -5.55
CA ARG A 61 -25.97 -17.25 -6.21
C ARG A 61 -26.95 -18.40 -6.47
N ASP A 62 -26.52 -19.67 -6.38
CA ASP A 62 -27.35 -20.84 -6.72
C ASP A 62 -28.04 -21.49 -5.50
N VAL A 63 -28.52 -20.70 -4.53
CA VAL A 63 -29.21 -21.21 -3.34
C VAL A 63 -30.69 -20.82 -3.40
N ALA A 64 -31.53 -21.70 -3.95
CA ALA A 64 -32.97 -21.46 -4.04
C ALA A 64 -33.70 -21.63 -2.69
N THR A 65 -33.17 -22.48 -1.80
CA THR A 65 -33.79 -22.76 -0.50
C THR A 65 -32.75 -22.97 0.60
N ILE A 66 -33.09 -22.60 1.84
CA ILE A 66 -32.28 -22.82 3.05
C ILE A 66 -32.89 -23.97 3.87
N ALA A 67 -32.09 -24.96 4.26
CA ALA A 67 -32.56 -26.05 5.11
C ALA A 67 -32.98 -25.53 6.51
N LEU A 68 -34.15 -25.97 6.99
CA LEU A 68 -34.81 -25.44 8.20
C LEU A 68 -34.21 -25.94 9.54
N SER A 69 -32.93 -26.31 9.59
CA SER A 69 -32.26 -26.61 10.86
C SER A 69 -31.92 -25.35 11.68
N THR A 70 -32.17 -24.15 11.14
CA THR A 70 -31.64 -22.88 11.67
C THR A 70 -32.78 -21.93 12.03
N ALA A 71 -33.01 -21.70 13.34
CA ALA A 71 -34.06 -20.79 13.82
C ALA A 71 -33.61 -19.32 13.92
N ARG A 72 -32.29 -19.07 13.92
CA ARG A 72 -31.70 -17.73 14.07
C ARG A 72 -30.63 -17.48 13.00
N LEU A 73 -30.75 -16.38 12.28
CA LEU A 73 -29.92 -15.98 11.14
C LEU A 73 -29.34 -14.59 11.38
N PHE A 74 -28.11 -14.35 10.95
CA PHE A 74 -27.43 -13.06 10.99
C PHE A 74 -27.39 -12.48 9.59
N LEU A 75 -27.90 -11.25 9.45
CA LEU A 75 -27.85 -10.53 8.18
C LEU A 75 -26.68 -9.55 8.20
N PHE A 76 -25.91 -9.51 7.11
CA PHE A 76 -24.89 -8.50 6.85
C PHE A 76 -25.15 -7.84 5.49
N SER A 77 -24.81 -6.56 5.37
CA SER A 77 -24.77 -5.85 4.08
C SER A 77 -23.33 -5.88 3.53
N SER A 78 -23.16 -6.18 2.24
CA SER A 78 -21.85 -6.21 1.57
C SER A 78 -21.28 -4.83 1.23
N SER A 79 -22.07 -3.75 1.37
CA SER A 79 -21.69 -2.37 1.07
C SER A 79 -21.84 -1.52 2.35
N ALA A 80 -20.86 -0.65 2.62
CA ALA A 80 -20.97 0.39 3.65
C ALA A 80 -21.75 1.60 3.10
N SER A 81 -22.83 1.37 2.35
CA SER A 81 -23.74 2.42 1.90
C SER A 81 -24.78 2.70 2.98
N SER A 82 -25.03 3.98 3.24
CA SER A 82 -26.28 4.43 3.84
C SER A 82 -27.46 3.79 3.09
N PRO A 83 -28.54 3.39 3.79
CA PRO A 83 -29.64 2.66 3.17
C PRO A 83 -30.18 3.44 1.96
N GLU A 84 -29.92 2.95 0.75
CA GLU A 84 -30.68 3.42 -0.40
C GLU A 84 -32.12 2.91 -0.22
N LEU A 85 -33.06 3.84 -0.24
CA LEU A 85 -34.48 3.55 -0.09
C LEU A 85 -34.91 2.54 -1.17
N ALA A 86 -35.49 1.42 -0.76
CA ALA A 86 -36.01 0.42 -1.69
C ALA A 86 -37.00 1.10 -2.67
N SER A 87 -36.93 0.76 -3.96
CA SER A 87 -37.73 1.40 -5.02
C SER A 87 -39.25 1.27 -4.82
N ASP A 88 -39.68 0.42 -3.89
CA ASP A 88 -41.07 0.16 -3.51
C ASP A 88 -41.54 0.98 -2.30
N TRP A 89 -40.78 1.96 -1.78
CA TRP A 89 -41.22 2.81 -0.67
C TRP A 89 -42.58 3.48 -0.88
N ARG A 90 -42.95 3.71 -2.16
CA ARG A 90 -44.28 4.21 -2.57
C ARG A 90 -45.43 3.23 -2.25
N GLN A 91 -45.11 2.00 -1.90
CA GLN A 91 -46.01 0.89 -1.58
C GLN A 91 -46.12 0.61 -0.07
N ILE A 92 -45.41 1.39 0.78
CA ILE A 92 -45.35 1.22 2.24
C ILE A 92 -46.01 2.44 2.93
N CYS A 93 -46.77 2.29 4.02
CA CYS A 93 -47.50 3.41 4.67
C CYS A 93 -46.60 4.59 5.10
N THR A 94 -47.09 5.85 5.02
CA THR A 94 -46.33 7.10 5.32
C THR A 94 -45.76 7.21 6.74
N LYS A 95 -46.30 6.47 7.71
CA LYS A 95 -45.72 6.37 9.06
C LYS A 95 -44.82 5.14 9.27
N SER A 96 -44.71 4.24 8.30
CA SER A 96 -43.70 3.18 8.33
C SER A 96 -42.36 3.81 7.97
N THR A 97 -41.52 4.00 8.97
CA THR A 97 -40.18 4.51 8.73
C THR A 97 -39.27 3.40 8.20
N PHE A 98 -38.40 3.76 7.26
CA PHE A 98 -37.10 3.10 7.16
C PHE A 98 -36.21 3.76 8.23
N GLY A 99 -36.20 3.21 9.45
CA GLY A 99 -35.45 3.78 10.57
C GLY A 99 -36.05 5.07 11.13
N ASP A 100 -35.30 6.18 11.18
CA ASP A 100 -35.79 7.49 11.66
C ASP A 100 -36.24 8.44 10.53
N ALA A 101 -36.22 7.96 9.27
CA ALA A 101 -36.56 8.76 8.09
C ALA A 101 -38.07 8.66 7.77
N SER A 102 -38.72 9.82 7.61
CA SER A 102 -40.13 9.89 7.21
C SER A 102 -40.28 9.89 5.69
N VAL A 103 -41.14 9.01 5.19
CA VAL A 103 -41.40 8.83 3.75
C VAL A 103 -42.67 9.61 3.37
N VAL A 104 -42.54 10.51 2.41
CA VAL A 104 -43.59 11.48 2.03
C VAL A 104 -44.42 10.92 0.87
N GLN A 105 -45.73 10.72 1.02
CA GLN A 105 -46.61 10.13 -0.01
C GLN A 105 -47.90 10.95 -0.26
N PRO A 106 -48.65 10.64 -1.35
CA PRO A 106 -49.94 11.26 -1.63
C PRO A 106 -51.03 10.88 -0.63
N ALA A 107 -52.02 11.77 -0.44
CA ALA A 107 -53.17 11.59 0.44
C ALA A 107 -54.48 11.47 -0.34
N PHE A 108 -55.39 10.63 0.14
CA PHE A 108 -56.70 10.40 -0.45
C PHE A 108 -57.78 10.59 0.62
N ARG A 109 -58.95 11.12 0.22
CA ARG A 109 -60.14 11.30 1.09
C ARG A 109 -61.34 10.52 0.57
N LYS A 110 -62.24 10.11 1.47
CA LYS A 110 -63.53 9.48 1.12
C LYS A 110 -64.53 10.52 0.58
N ILE A 111 -65.36 10.15 -0.40
CA ILE A 111 -66.52 10.97 -0.83
C ILE A 111 -67.72 10.58 0.05
N THR A 112 -68.04 11.39 1.07
CA THR A 112 -69.25 11.20 1.89
C THR A 112 -70.35 12.17 1.47
N SER A 113 -71.62 11.75 1.54
CA SER A 113 -72.79 12.56 1.18
C SER A 113 -73.26 13.51 2.29
N THR A 114 -72.47 13.71 3.35
CA THR A 114 -72.83 14.51 4.53
C THR A 114 -71.61 15.27 5.06
N ASP A 115 -71.82 16.51 5.53
CA ASP A 115 -70.85 17.48 6.08
C ASP A 115 -70.07 16.96 7.31
N SER A 116 -69.20 15.97 7.12
CA SER A 116 -68.19 15.55 8.10
C SER A 116 -66.85 16.22 7.81
N ASP A 117 -66.05 16.50 8.86
CA ASP A 117 -64.73 17.13 8.78
C ASP A 117 -63.85 16.47 7.68
N PRO A 118 -63.48 17.20 6.61
CA PRO A 118 -62.73 16.65 5.48
C PRO A 118 -61.33 16.13 5.85
N LEU A 119 -60.79 16.49 7.02
CA LEU A 119 -59.52 15.97 7.55
C LEU A 119 -59.68 14.64 8.30
N ALA A 120 -60.91 14.20 8.60
CA ALA A 120 -61.17 12.98 9.37
C ALA A 120 -61.13 11.69 8.53
N THR A 121 -61.07 11.79 7.21
CA THR A 121 -61.18 10.64 6.28
C THR A 121 -59.94 10.45 5.39
N LEU A 122 -58.80 11.01 5.79
CA LEU A 122 -57.56 10.98 5.00
C LEU A 122 -56.77 9.69 5.19
N VAL A 123 -56.35 9.08 4.07
CA VAL A 123 -55.54 7.86 4.02
C VAL A 123 -54.38 8.01 3.02
N CYS A 124 -53.28 7.28 3.22
CA CYS A 124 -52.14 7.25 2.28
C CYS A 124 -52.43 6.35 1.07
N GLU A 125 -51.64 6.48 0.00
CA GLU A 125 -51.83 5.71 -1.25
C GLU A 125 -51.89 4.19 -1.05
N PRO A 126 -50.97 3.54 -0.30
CA PRO A 126 -51.04 2.10 -0.05
C PRO A 126 -52.34 1.72 0.67
N CYS A 127 -52.72 2.46 1.73
CA CYS A 127 -53.96 2.20 2.47
C CYS A 127 -55.21 2.38 1.58
N ALA A 128 -55.23 3.37 0.68
CA ALA A 128 -56.31 3.56 -0.28
C ALA A 128 -56.43 2.38 -1.26
N ARG A 129 -55.29 1.77 -1.64
CA ARG A 129 -55.22 0.62 -2.56
C ARG A 129 -55.47 -0.73 -1.88
N THR A 130 -55.13 -0.90 -0.60
CA THR A 130 -55.21 -2.21 0.10
C THR A 130 -56.37 -2.34 1.08
N CYS A 131 -56.91 -1.26 1.64
CA CYS A 131 -57.96 -1.33 2.69
C CYS A 131 -59.39 -1.11 2.16
N THR A 132 -59.61 -1.01 0.86
CA THR A 132 -60.96 -0.82 0.28
C THR A 132 -61.66 -2.16 0.04
N THR A 133 -62.09 -2.83 1.13
CA THR A 133 -62.91 -4.04 1.01
C THR A 133 -64.35 -3.77 0.58
N ASP A 134 -64.79 -2.51 0.49
CA ASP A 134 -66.05 -2.11 -0.14
C ASP A 134 -65.80 -0.94 -1.11
N PHE A 135 -66.20 -1.11 -2.37
CA PHE A 135 -65.98 -0.21 -3.52
C PHE A 135 -66.56 1.21 -3.31
N GLN A 136 -65.88 2.09 -2.57
CA GLN A 136 -66.20 3.52 -2.51
C GLN A 136 -65.08 4.38 -3.12
N PRO A 137 -65.41 5.30 -4.05
CA PRO A 137 -64.42 6.16 -4.69
C PRO A 137 -63.79 7.14 -3.69
N VAL A 138 -62.45 7.22 -3.73
CA VAL A 138 -61.65 8.20 -2.99
C VAL A 138 -61.18 9.30 -3.93
N HIS A 139 -61.11 10.54 -3.44
CA HIS A 139 -60.52 11.66 -4.18
C HIS A 139 -59.11 11.98 -3.67
N PRO A 140 -58.15 12.25 -4.58
CA PRO A 140 -56.87 12.84 -4.19
C PRO A 140 -57.10 14.18 -3.47
N MET A 141 -56.35 14.44 -2.40
CA MET A 141 -56.48 15.70 -1.65
C MET A 141 -55.73 16.83 -2.36
N GLU A 142 -56.41 17.95 -2.59
CA GLU A 142 -55.75 19.17 -3.08
C GLU A 142 -55.09 19.91 -1.91
N TRP A 143 -53.77 20.10 -1.97
CA TRP A 143 -53.02 20.81 -0.94
C TRP A 143 -53.02 22.32 -1.19
N ASN A 144 -53.50 23.11 -0.22
CA ASN A 144 -53.28 24.55 -0.20
C ASN A 144 -51.94 24.81 0.51
N ALA A 145 -50.87 25.05 -0.25
CA ALA A 145 -49.56 25.31 0.34
C ALA A 145 -49.60 26.52 1.29
N SER A 146 -49.31 26.27 2.58
CA SER A 146 -49.13 27.33 3.58
C SER A 146 -48.00 28.25 3.16
N LYS A 147 -48.12 29.56 3.42
CA LYS A 147 -47.04 30.56 3.19
C LYS A 147 -45.71 30.15 3.87
N THR A 148 -45.78 29.36 4.95
CA THR A 148 -44.62 28.82 5.67
C THR A 148 -43.91 27.69 4.91
N LEU A 149 -44.62 26.95 4.07
CA LEU A 149 -44.06 25.87 3.25
C LEU A 149 -43.43 26.47 1.97
N THR A 150 -44.15 27.38 1.30
CA THR A 150 -43.66 27.99 0.05
C THR A 150 -42.40 28.82 0.25
N SER A 151 -42.22 29.46 1.41
CA SER A 151 -41.03 30.26 1.73
C SER A 151 -39.73 29.45 1.81
N ARG A 152 -39.80 28.12 1.93
CA ARG A 152 -38.64 27.22 1.98
C ARG A 152 -37.98 26.99 0.62
N PHE A 153 -38.72 27.14 -0.47
CA PHE A 153 -38.26 26.81 -1.81
C PHE A 153 -37.86 28.05 -2.60
N ILE A 154 -36.88 27.88 -3.49
CA ILE A 154 -36.52 28.88 -4.47
C ILE A 154 -37.59 28.85 -5.57
N SER A 155 -38.24 29.99 -5.79
CA SER A 155 -39.35 30.15 -6.73
C SER A 155 -38.93 30.77 -8.06
N ASP A 156 -37.84 31.54 -8.05
CA ASP A 156 -37.25 32.12 -9.25
C ASP A 156 -35.76 32.38 -9.02
N ILE A 157 -34.99 32.46 -10.11
CA ILE A 157 -33.60 32.91 -10.10
C ILE A 157 -33.42 34.01 -11.14
N THR A 158 -32.46 34.90 -10.89
CA THR A 158 -32.05 35.93 -11.84
C THR A 158 -30.56 36.20 -11.67
N VAL A 159 -29.98 36.95 -12.58
CA VAL A 159 -28.58 37.36 -12.49
C VAL A 159 -28.52 38.87 -12.42
N VAL A 160 -27.62 39.39 -11.58
CA VAL A 160 -27.29 40.81 -11.53
C VAL A 160 -25.82 40.98 -11.87
N THR A 161 -25.53 41.96 -12.72
CA THR A 161 -24.18 42.30 -13.18
C THR A 161 -23.84 43.70 -12.69
N GLY A 162 -22.66 43.88 -12.10
CA GLY A 162 -22.18 45.18 -11.65
C GLY A 162 -20.96 45.09 -10.74
N GLU A 163 -20.75 46.12 -9.91
CA GLU A 163 -19.69 46.13 -8.90
C GLU A 163 -20.00 45.14 -7.74
N VAL A 164 -19.03 44.89 -6.87
CA VAL A 164 -19.13 43.89 -5.77
C VAL A 164 -20.35 44.13 -4.86
N ASP A 165 -20.73 45.39 -4.69
CA ASP A 165 -21.84 45.84 -3.85
C ASP A 165 -23.18 45.97 -4.59
N VAL A 166 -23.26 45.56 -5.87
CA VAL A 166 -24.49 45.63 -6.66
C VAL A 166 -25.67 45.02 -5.90
N ALA A 167 -26.75 45.81 -5.77
CA ALA A 167 -27.92 45.42 -5.00
C ALA A 167 -28.70 44.31 -5.71
N ALA A 168 -29.27 43.38 -4.95
CA ALA A 168 -30.18 42.39 -5.50
C ALA A 168 -31.44 43.09 -6.07
N PRO A 169 -32.00 42.59 -7.19
CA PRO A 169 -33.30 43.07 -7.68
C PRO A 169 -34.38 42.95 -6.60
N SER A 170 -35.39 43.84 -6.65
CA SER A 170 -36.48 43.85 -5.66
C SER A 170 -37.14 42.47 -5.54
N GLY A 171 -37.15 41.91 -4.34
CA GLY A 171 -37.70 40.58 -4.06
C GLY A 171 -36.75 39.40 -4.25
N PHE A 172 -35.48 39.64 -4.62
CA PHE A 172 -34.44 38.62 -4.73
C PHE A 172 -33.35 38.78 -3.66
N THR A 173 -32.66 37.69 -3.34
CA THR A 173 -31.49 37.65 -2.46
C THR A 173 -30.25 37.27 -3.27
N LYS A 174 -29.21 38.10 -3.22
CA LYS A 174 -27.93 37.89 -3.93
C LYS A 174 -27.09 36.84 -3.20
N LEU A 175 -26.56 35.84 -3.92
CA LEU A 175 -25.55 34.91 -3.38
C LEU A 175 -24.21 35.62 -3.20
N SER A 176 -23.42 35.22 -2.20
CA SER A 176 -22.19 35.92 -1.80
C SER A 176 -21.02 35.76 -2.78
N VAL A 177 -21.03 34.71 -3.61
CA VAL A 177 -19.94 34.36 -4.52
C VAL A 177 -20.36 34.64 -5.96
N ALA A 178 -19.48 35.30 -6.72
CA ALA A 178 -19.70 35.62 -8.13
C ALA A 178 -19.60 34.37 -9.01
N LEU A 179 -20.45 34.27 -10.02
CA LEU A 179 -20.45 33.21 -11.02
C LEU A 179 -19.22 33.24 -11.92
N ASN A 180 -18.64 34.43 -12.08
CA ASN A 180 -17.41 34.69 -12.83
C ASN A 180 -16.23 34.98 -11.89
N HIS A 181 -16.19 34.34 -10.72
CA HIS A 181 -15.11 34.54 -9.75
C HIS A 181 -13.75 34.39 -10.43
N SER A 182 -12.83 35.34 -10.23
CA SER A 182 -11.49 35.39 -10.87
C SER A 182 -11.47 35.53 -12.41
N ALA A 183 -12.62 35.75 -13.06
CA ALA A 183 -12.70 36.11 -14.47
C ALA A 183 -12.82 37.63 -14.65
N SER A 184 -12.33 38.14 -15.78
CA SER A 184 -12.32 39.58 -16.10
C SER A 184 -13.66 40.07 -16.63
N GLY A 185 -14.20 41.13 -16.02
CA GLY A 185 -15.48 41.76 -16.37
C GLY A 185 -16.20 42.30 -15.13
N ASP A 186 -17.43 42.79 -15.30
CA ASP A 186 -18.31 43.11 -14.18
C ASP A 186 -18.63 41.84 -13.37
N TYR A 187 -18.82 41.95 -12.05
CA TYR A 187 -19.16 40.79 -11.24
C TYR A 187 -20.59 40.34 -11.54
N VAL A 188 -20.73 39.05 -11.81
CA VAL A 188 -21.99 38.41 -12.15
C VAL A 188 -22.44 37.60 -10.94
N TYR A 189 -23.52 38.02 -10.28
CA TYR A 189 -24.06 37.31 -9.11
C TYR A 189 -25.39 36.65 -9.42
N LEU A 190 -25.53 35.40 -8.97
CA LEU A 190 -26.82 34.71 -8.97
C LEU A 190 -27.68 35.24 -7.83
N CYS A 191 -28.92 35.57 -8.14
CA CYS A 191 -29.92 36.07 -7.22
C CYS A 191 -31.08 35.07 -7.16
N VAL A 192 -31.53 34.72 -5.96
CA VAL A 192 -32.61 33.75 -5.73
C VAL A 192 -33.83 34.43 -5.09
N GLN A 193 -35.02 34.10 -5.55
CA GLN A 193 -36.29 34.52 -4.93
C GLN A 193 -36.93 33.32 -4.24
N ARG A 194 -37.52 33.52 -3.06
CA ARG A 194 -38.18 32.48 -2.27
C ARG A 194 -39.66 32.82 -2.04
N GLY A 195 -40.49 31.80 -1.81
CA GLY A 195 -41.88 32.01 -1.39
C GLY A 195 -42.88 32.38 -2.48
N GLY A 196 -42.49 32.30 -3.75
CA GLY A 196 -43.37 32.53 -4.90
C GLY A 196 -44.38 31.40 -5.15
N PRO A 197 -45.27 31.57 -6.16
CA PRO A 197 -46.30 30.58 -6.52
C PRO A 197 -45.76 29.34 -7.25
N ARG A 198 -44.46 29.34 -7.60
CA ARG A 198 -43.74 28.24 -8.26
C ARG A 198 -42.54 27.83 -7.42
N ALA A 199 -42.05 26.62 -7.62
CA ALA A 199 -40.82 26.13 -7.02
C ALA A 199 -39.92 25.53 -8.10
N LEU A 200 -38.63 25.86 -8.08
CA LEU A 200 -37.63 25.30 -8.98
C LEU A 200 -37.41 23.84 -8.66
N THR A 201 -37.28 22.99 -9.67
CA THR A 201 -37.12 21.53 -9.50
C THR A 201 -35.76 21.06 -10.01
N GLN A 202 -35.17 21.78 -10.96
CA GLN A 202 -33.89 21.45 -11.57
C GLN A 202 -33.16 22.72 -12.03
N LEU A 203 -31.82 22.67 -11.98
CA LEU A 203 -30.92 23.68 -12.54
C LEU A 203 -30.01 23.06 -13.59
N HIS A 204 -29.75 23.82 -14.65
CA HIS A 204 -28.98 23.42 -15.82
C HIS A 204 -27.95 24.49 -16.16
N VAL A 205 -26.78 24.06 -16.64
CA VAL A 205 -25.76 24.96 -17.22
C VAL A 205 -25.50 24.50 -18.65
N LEU A 206 -25.75 25.38 -19.62
CA LEU A 206 -25.79 25.09 -21.05
C LEU A 206 -24.82 25.98 -21.84
N TYR A 207 -24.25 25.47 -22.94
CA TYR A 207 -23.42 26.22 -23.90
C TYR A 207 -24.15 26.37 -25.26
N GLU A 208 -23.93 27.49 -25.95
CA GLU A 208 -24.67 27.91 -27.14
C GLU A 208 -24.54 27.00 -28.40
N HIS A 209 -23.67 25.98 -28.40
CA HIS A 209 -23.35 25.18 -29.60
C HIS A 209 -24.12 23.86 -29.82
N LEU A 210 -25.13 23.53 -29.01
CA LEU A 210 -25.96 22.34 -29.24
C LEU A 210 -27.39 22.73 -29.67
N SER A 211 -27.64 22.55 -30.96
CA SER A 211 -28.93 22.69 -31.63
C SER A 211 -30.02 21.81 -31.02
N ASN A 212 -31.20 22.42 -30.80
CA ASN A 212 -32.55 21.85 -30.67
C ASN A 212 -32.62 20.36 -30.27
N SER A 213 -32.53 20.09 -28.97
CA SER A 213 -32.88 18.78 -28.41
C SER A 213 -34.24 18.86 -27.71
N ILE A 214 -34.91 17.72 -27.53
CA ILE A 214 -36.27 17.58 -27.00
C ILE A 214 -36.39 17.96 -25.49
N ASN A 215 -35.28 18.33 -24.84
CA ASN A 215 -35.17 18.56 -23.39
C ASN A 215 -34.66 19.99 -23.03
N ASP A 216 -35.10 21.02 -23.76
CA ASP A 216 -34.77 22.40 -23.37
C ASP A 216 -35.45 22.77 -22.04
N PRO A 217 -34.73 23.39 -21.09
CA PRO A 217 -35.29 23.77 -19.79
C PRO A 217 -36.39 24.83 -19.94
N GLU A 218 -37.36 24.81 -19.03
CA GLU A 218 -38.56 25.64 -19.09
C GLU A 218 -38.24 27.13 -19.23
N LYS A 219 -37.23 27.60 -18.49
CA LYS A 219 -36.74 28.97 -18.56
C LYS A 219 -35.23 28.99 -18.64
N VAL A 220 -34.70 29.96 -19.36
CA VAL A 220 -33.28 30.15 -19.59
C VAL A 220 -32.90 31.59 -19.30
N ILE A 221 -31.87 31.76 -18.48
CA ILE A 221 -31.25 33.05 -18.18
C ILE A 221 -29.92 33.10 -18.91
N LEU A 222 -29.74 34.16 -19.68
CA LEU A 222 -28.46 34.46 -20.31
C LEU A 222 -27.48 34.92 -19.23
N VAL A 223 -26.32 34.26 -19.16
CA VAL A 223 -25.29 34.58 -18.18
C VAL A 223 -24.00 34.84 -18.93
N ASP A 224 -23.58 36.10 -18.93
CA ASP A 224 -22.32 36.51 -19.54
C ASP A 224 -21.22 36.49 -18.48
N CYS A 225 -20.72 35.30 -18.14
CA CYS A 225 -19.61 35.17 -17.19
C CYS A 225 -18.27 35.62 -17.79
N ASN A 226 -18.10 35.47 -19.11
CA ASN A 226 -16.81 35.56 -19.79
C ASN A 226 -16.92 36.45 -21.04
N SER A 227 -16.52 37.71 -20.91
CA SER A 227 -16.60 38.74 -21.96
C SER A 227 -15.73 38.48 -23.22
N LEU A 228 -14.99 37.38 -23.28
CA LEU A 228 -14.03 37.03 -24.36
C LEU A 228 -14.29 35.67 -25.04
N ALA A 229 -15.29 34.89 -24.62
CA ALA A 229 -15.56 33.56 -25.17
C ALA A 229 -16.59 33.60 -26.32
N GLU A 230 -16.33 32.90 -27.43
CA GLU A 230 -17.29 32.77 -28.55
C GLU A 230 -18.57 32.00 -28.18
N ALA A 231 -18.62 31.34 -27.01
CA ALA A 231 -19.78 30.57 -26.55
C ALA A 231 -20.48 31.28 -25.37
N LYS A 232 -21.75 31.70 -25.55
CA LYS A 232 -22.55 32.25 -24.45
C LYS A 232 -23.04 31.14 -23.54
N LEU A 233 -22.71 31.24 -22.26
CA LEU A 233 -23.20 30.34 -21.22
C LEU A 233 -24.63 30.72 -20.83
N ARG A 234 -25.47 29.71 -20.52
CA ARG A 234 -26.85 29.93 -20.09
C ARG A 234 -27.16 29.08 -18.86
N ILE A 235 -27.86 29.67 -17.89
CA ILE A 235 -28.41 28.93 -16.74
C ILE A 235 -29.88 28.68 -17.03
N GLY A 236 -30.24 27.41 -17.20
CA GLY A 236 -31.62 26.97 -17.35
C GLY A 236 -32.20 26.46 -16.05
N TYR A 237 -33.50 26.55 -15.87
CA TYR A 237 -34.18 25.88 -14.75
C TYR A 237 -35.58 25.42 -15.13
N ASP A 238 -36.01 24.34 -14.48
CA ASP A 238 -37.37 23.82 -14.56
C ASP A 238 -38.12 24.17 -13.27
N SER A 239 -39.43 24.41 -13.37
CA SER A 239 -40.23 24.77 -12.22
C SER A 239 -41.64 24.20 -12.25
N VAL A 240 -42.23 24.04 -11.08
CA VAL A 240 -43.58 23.50 -10.91
C VAL A 240 -44.46 24.48 -10.15
N GLN A 241 -45.76 24.50 -10.42
CA GLN A 241 -46.70 25.35 -9.69
C GLN A 241 -46.97 24.74 -8.31
N VAL A 242 -46.84 25.54 -7.24
CA VAL A 242 -47.02 25.04 -5.85
C VAL A 242 -48.51 24.94 -5.47
N LYS A 243 -49.40 25.43 -6.34
CA LYS A 243 -50.86 25.38 -6.19
C LYS A 243 -51.45 24.47 -7.27
N GLY A 244 -52.09 23.38 -6.84
CA GLY A 244 -52.92 22.51 -7.69
C GLY A 244 -52.21 21.26 -8.26
N ASN A 245 -53.04 20.23 -8.40
CA ASN A 245 -52.82 18.87 -8.90
C ASN A 245 -51.67 18.03 -8.28
N MET A 246 -52.01 16.85 -7.76
CA MET A 246 -51.13 16.06 -6.88
C MET A 246 -49.90 15.48 -7.59
N GLU A 247 -49.96 15.27 -8.91
CA GLU A 247 -48.81 14.84 -9.72
C GLU A 247 -47.62 15.81 -9.60
N GLN A 248 -47.90 17.11 -9.51
CA GLN A 248 -46.90 18.17 -9.40
C GLN A 248 -46.27 18.27 -8.00
N LEU A 249 -46.97 17.84 -6.95
CA LEU A 249 -46.52 17.89 -5.56
C LEU A 249 -45.72 16.66 -5.12
N THR A 250 -45.67 15.61 -5.94
CA THR A 250 -44.75 14.46 -5.76
C THR A 250 -43.30 14.76 -6.16
N THR A 251 -43.05 15.99 -6.64
CA THR A 251 -41.76 16.43 -7.18
C THR A 251 -40.86 17.07 -6.11
N LEU A 252 -39.55 17.02 -6.35
CA LEU A 252 -38.52 17.67 -5.54
C LEU A 252 -38.34 19.12 -5.96
N ALA A 253 -38.16 19.99 -4.98
CA ALA A 253 -37.89 21.39 -5.21
C ALA A 253 -36.59 21.86 -4.56
N ILE A 254 -35.94 22.80 -5.23
CA ILE A 254 -34.67 23.38 -4.83
C ILE A 254 -34.91 24.27 -3.60
N THR A 255 -34.26 23.91 -2.50
CA THR A 255 -34.29 24.67 -1.25
C THR A 255 -33.10 25.60 -1.12
N ASP A 256 -31.99 25.31 -1.79
CA ASP A 256 -30.82 26.17 -1.76
C ASP A 256 -29.93 26.00 -2.99
N VAL A 257 -29.19 27.06 -3.33
CA VAL A 257 -28.20 27.09 -4.42
C VAL A 257 -26.92 27.72 -3.88
N ALA A 258 -25.79 27.05 -4.13
CA ALA A 258 -24.47 27.51 -3.75
C ALA A 258 -23.54 27.57 -4.97
N VAL A 259 -22.62 28.53 -4.94
CA VAL A 259 -21.56 28.69 -5.94
C VAL A 259 -20.25 28.32 -5.26
N VAL A 260 -19.51 27.38 -5.85
CA VAL A 260 -18.28 26.82 -5.27
C VAL A 260 -17.13 27.01 -6.25
N VAL A 261 -16.02 27.55 -5.74
CA VAL A 261 -14.83 27.91 -6.54
C VAL A 261 -13.73 26.85 -6.35
N GLY A 262 -13.12 26.43 -7.45
CA GLY A 262 -12.03 25.47 -7.50
C GLY A 262 -12.36 24.12 -6.87
N ASP A 263 -11.42 23.62 -6.07
CA ASP A 263 -11.50 22.35 -5.34
C ASP A 263 -12.11 22.50 -3.93
N GLN A 264 -12.79 23.62 -3.66
CA GLN A 264 -13.50 23.80 -2.39
C GLN A 264 -14.52 22.66 -2.19
N PRO A 265 -14.63 22.11 -0.95
CA PRO A 265 -15.61 21.08 -0.67
C PRO A 265 -17.03 21.62 -0.87
N ALA A 266 -17.95 20.75 -1.28
CA ALA A 266 -19.36 21.09 -1.32
C ALA A 266 -19.82 21.60 0.07
N PRO A 267 -20.80 22.53 0.14
CA PRO A 267 -21.29 23.05 1.42
C PRO A 267 -21.69 21.95 2.43
N SER A 268 -22.28 20.86 1.92
CA SER A 268 -22.57 19.62 2.66
C SER A 268 -22.85 18.45 1.69
N SER A 269 -22.95 17.23 2.20
CA SER A 269 -23.09 15.98 1.42
C SER A 269 -24.42 15.82 0.66
N ASP A 270 -25.42 16.62 1.01
CA ASP A 270 -26.77 16.68 0.43
C ASP A 270 -26.88 17.67 -0.77
N TYR A 271 -25.82 18.43 -1.07
CA TYR A 271 -25.77 19.23 -2.29
C TYR A 271 -25.40 18.39 -3.52
N ILE A 272 -26.04 18.71 -4.64
CA ILE A 272 -25.82 18.08 -5.94
C ILE A 272 -24.97 19.02 -6.79
N LYS A 273 -23.80 18.54 -7.24
CA LYS A 273 -22.89 19.28 -8.11
C LYS A 273 -23.42 19.29 -9.54
N ILE A 274 -23.51 20.46 -10.15
CA ILE A 274 -23.61 20.58 -11.62
C ILE A 274 -22.18 20.49 -12.18
N PRO A 275 -21.84 19.47 -12.99
CA PRO A 275 -20.46 19.16 -13.38
C PRO A 275 -19.90 20.10 -14.46
N ARG A 276 -20.58 21.21 -14.76
CA ARG A 276 -20.20 22.18 -15.78
C ARG A 276 -19.55 23.39 -15.11
N ASP A 277 -18.37 23.76 -15.59
CA ASP A 277 -17.62 24.91 -15.12
C ASP A 277 -18.16 26.19 -15.76
N LEU A 278 -18.58 27.14 -14.93
CA LEU A 278 -19.09 28.44 -15.36
C LEU A 278 -18.00 29.36 -15.92
N ASN A 279 -16.74 29.12 -15.55
CA ASN A 279 -15.57 29.83 -16.06
C ASN A 279 -14.90 29.11 -17.24
N ASP A 280 -15.54 28.09 -17.81
CA ASP A 280 -15.00 27.40 -18.99
C ASP A 280 -14.75 28.42 -20.13
N GLY A 281 -13.50 28.47 -20.60
CA GLY A 281 -13.02 29.45 -21.59
C GLY A 281 -12.40 30.74 -21.02
N ALA A 282 -12.43 30.98 -19.71
CA ALA A 282 -11.72 32.10 -19.06
C ALA A 282 -10.30 31.71 -18.67
N LEU A 283 -9.31 32.19 -19.43
CA LEU A 283 -7.90 31.88 -19.22
C LEU A 283 -7.40 32.45 -17.87
N GLY A 284 -6.83 31.58 -17.03
CA GLY A 284 -6.24 31.96 -15.73
C GLY A 284 -7.24 32.05 -14.57
N SER A 285 -8.53 31.79 -14.81
CA SER A 285 -9.58 31.82 -13.79
C SER A 285 -9.75 30.46 -13.11
N GLU A 286 -10.09 30.48 -11.82
CA GLU A 286 -10.48 29.28 -11.07
C GLU A 286 -11.81 28.73 -11.61
N CYS A 287 -11.97 27.40 -11.61
CA CYS A 287 -13.24 26.77 -11.99
C CYS A 287 -14.36 27.20 -11.04
N VAL A 288 -15.57 27.44 -11.55
CA VAL A 288 -16.72 27.81 -10.73
C VAL A 288 -17.87 26.85 -11.02
N PHE A 289 -18.38 26.19 -9.99
CA PHE A 289 -19.45 25.20 -10.10
C PHE A 289 -20.68 25.62 -9.31
N LEU A 290 -21.86 25.28 -9.85
CA LEU A 290 -23.12 25.39 -9.13
C LEU A 290 -23.43 24.11 -8.38
N TYR A 291 -23.92 24.27 -7.17
CA TYR A 291 -24.47 23.22 -6.34
C TYR A 291 -25.89 23.59 -5.93
N TYR A 292 -26.77 22.62 -5.83
CA TYR A 292 -28.12 22.85 -5.31
C TYR A 292 -28.59 21.74 -4.40
N ARG A 293 -29.52 22.07 -3.49
CA ARG A 293 -30.10 21.13 -2.53
C ARG A 293 -31.59 20.96 -2.80
N LEU A 294 -32.08 19.73 -2.69
CA LEU A 294 -33.47 19.37 -2.94
C LEU A 294 -34.22 19.02 -1.65
N ALA A 295 -35.52 19.31 -1.61
CA ALA A 295 -36.45 18.78 -0.61
C ALA A 295 -37.82 18.47 -1.25
N PRO A 296 -38.64 17.59 -0.65
CA PRO A 296 -40.00 17.32 -1.13
C PRO A 296 -40.87 18.58 -1.11
N LEU A 297 -41.56 18.89 -2.22
CA LEU A 297 -42.40 20.09 -2.35
C LEU A 297 -43.65 20.04 -1.46
N GLY A 298 -44.13 18.84 -1.11
CA GLY A 298 -45.21 18.62 -0.14
C GLY A 298 -45.45 17.13 0.14
N GLY A 299 -46.35 16.82 1.07
CA GLY A 299 -46.96 15.49 1.23
C GLY A 299 -47.59 15.22 2.59
N PHE A 300 -48.13 14.02 2.75
CA PHE A 300 -49.05 13.67 3.83
C PHE A 300 -48.45 12.69 4.84
N VAL A 301 -48.76 12.88 6.12
CA VAL A 301 -48.40 11.97 7.22
C VAL A 301 -49.69 11.39 7.81
N CYS A 302 -49.80 10.07 7.86
CA CYS A 302 -50.98 9.36 8.35
C CYS A 302 -51.16 9.53 9.88
N ASP A 303 -52.33 10.00 10.34
CA ASP A 303 -52.61 10.20 11.77
C ASP A 303 -53.07 8.89 12.42
N SER A 304 -52.32 8.42 13.44
CA SER A 304 -52.58 7.18 14.16
C SER A 304 -53.54 7.33 15.35
N SER A 305 -53.89 8.57 15.70
CA SER A 305 -54.83 8.85 16.79
C SER A 305 -56.29 8.75 16.36
N ARG A 306 -56.53 8.73 15.05
CA ARG A 306 -57.83 8.45 14.44
C ARG A 306 -57.78 7.00 13.98
N GLN A 307 -58.69 6.15 14.46
CA GLN A 307 -58.98 4.90 13.74
C GLN A 307 -59.25 5.31 12.29
N HIS A 308 -58.67 4.63 11.30
CA HIS A 308 -59.09 4.83 9.91
C HIS A 308 -60.56 4.44 9.86
N SER A 309 -61.43 5.42 10.06
CA SER A 309 -62.85 5.21 10.28
C SER A 309 -63.39 4.40 9.10
N ASP A 310 -64.06 3.30 9.44
CA ASP A 310 -64.65 2.31 8.54
C ASP A 310 -63.69 1.54 7.58
N PHE A 311 -62.37 1.74 7.61
CA PHE A 311 -61.41 1.04 6.73
C PHE A 311 -60.58 -0.07 7.42
N GLY A 312 -60.72 -0.25 8.74
CA GLY A 312 -59.98 -1.24 9.52
C GLY A 312 -58.61 -0.76 10.03
N GLU A 313 -57.94 -1.60 10.83
CA GLU A 313 -56.64 -1.27 11.42
C GLU A 313 -55.53 -1.15 10.35
N CYS A 314 -54.68 -0.13 10.46
CA CYS A 314 -53.51 -0.01 9.59
C CYS A 314 -52.59 -1.23 9.78
N LEU A 315 -52.31 -1.99 8.72
CA LEU A 315 -51.37 -3.13 8.73
C LEU A 315 -49.96 -2.76 9.23
N PHE A 316 -49.65 -1.46 9.23
CA PHE A 316 -48.37 -0.91 9.67
C PHE A 316 -48.46 -0.08 10.96
N ALA A 317 -49.59 -0.12 11.67
CA ALA A 317 -49.85 0.68 12.87
C ALA A 317 -48.75 0.58 13.94
N ALA A 318 -48.14 -0.60 14.08
CA ALA A 318 -47.08 -0.86 15.04
C ALA A 318 -45.77 -0.08 14.78
N ARG A 319 -45.61 0.54 13.60
CA ARG A 319 -44.40 1.27 13.19
C ARG A 319 -44.55 2.80 13.24
N HIS A 320 -45.68 3.29 13.75
CA HIS A 320 -46.06 4.70 13.71
C HIS A 320 -45.31 5.59 14.72
N MET A 321 -44.75 6.73 14.27
CA MET A 321 -44.23 7.77 15.17
C MET A 321 -45.37 8.59 15.83
N THR A 322 -45.33 8.80 17.14
CA THR A 322 -46.35 9.59 17.86
C THR A 322 -46.06 11.09 17.79
N GLY A 323 -47.07 11.93 17.53
CA GLY A 323 -46.97 13.40 17.60
C GLY A 323 -46.55 14.15 16.33
N VAL A 324 -46.44 13.47 15.18
CA VAL A 324 -46.20 14.09 13.87
C VAL A 324 -47.52 14.18 13.10
N THR A 325 -47.92 15.39 12.71
CA THR A 325 -49.19 15.66 12.00
C THR A 325 -48.98 16.26 10.60
N SER A 326 -47.79 16.76 10.32
CA SER A 326 -47.39 17.37 9.04
C SER A 326 -45.92 17.11 8.74
N ILE A 327 -45.53 17.16 7.46
CA ILE A 327 -44.12 17.16 7.02
C ILE A 327 -43.31 18.31 7.65
N LEU A 328 -43.99 19.38 8.09
CA LEU A 328 -43.40 20.52 8.79
C LEU A 328 -42.98 20.21 10.23
N ASP A 329 -43.49 19.13 10.82
CA ASP A 329 -43.20 18.71 12.20
C ASP A 329 -41.93 17.84 12.29
N LEU A 330 -41.32 17.49 11.14
CA LEU A 330 -40.10 16.69 11.06
C LEU A 330 -38.86 17.53 11.42
N LYS A 331 -37.99 16.96 12.26
CA LYS A 331 -36.73 17.59 12.68
C LYS A 331 -35.64 17.42 11.62
N GLU A 332 -34.67 18.32 11.60
CA GLU A 332 -33.54 18.36 10.64
C GLU A 332 -32.80 17.01 10.46
N PRO A 333 -32.53 16.20 11.52
CA PRO A 333 -31.91 14.89 11.35
C PRO A 333 -32.79 13.90 10.57
N GLN A 334 -34.12 13.98 10.71
CA GLN A 334 -35.08 13.11 10.03
C GLN A 334 -35.21 13.49 8.55
N LEU A 335 -35.04 14.78 8.24
CA LEU A 335 -35.02 15.30 6.87
C LEU A 335 -33.69 15.02 6.16
N SER A 336 -32.58 14.93 6.89
CA SER A 336 -31.23 14.74 6.33
C SER A 336 -31.07 13.41 5.56
N ILE A 337 -31.64 12.32 6.06
CA ILE A 337 -31.62 11.01 5.37
C ILE A 337 -32.47 11.06 4.10
N ALA A 338 -33.62 11.74 4.15
CA ALA A 338 -34.44 11.98 2.98
C ALA A 338 -33.68 12.82 1.94
N TYR A 339 -32.98 13.89 2.35
CA TYR A 339 -32.17 14.71 1.43
C TYR A 339 -31.08 13.91 0.74
N LEU A 340 -30.35 13.06 1.47
CA LEU A 340 -29.30 12.20 0.90
C LEU A 340 -29.87 11.20 -0.13
N THR A 341 -31.00 10.57 0.19
CA THR A 341 -31.68 9.62 -0.70
C THR A 341 -32.17 10.31 -1.97
N LEU A 342 -32.80 11.47 -1.84
CA LEU A 342 -33.33 12.24 -2.96
C LEU A 342 -32.20 12.78 -3.85
N ALA A 343 -31.07 13.17 -3.24
CA ALA A 343 -29.86 13.51 -3.98
C ALA A 343 -29.28 12.30 -4.73
N ALA A 344 -29.34 11.09 -4.17
CA ALA A 344 -28.88 9.87 -4.83
C ALA A 344 -29.75 9.50 -6.04
N GLU A 345 -31.09 9.54 -5.92
CA GLU A 345 -32.01 9.33 -7.04
C GLU A 345 -31.78 10.35 -8.16
N ARG A 346 -31.58 11.63 -7.80
CA ARG A 346 -31.27 12.67 -8.77
C ARG A 346 -29.95 12.41 -9.49
N ARG A 347 -28.89 12.04 -8.76
CA ARG A 347 -27.61 11.63 -9.34
C ARG A 347 -27.75 10.42 -10.28
N ARG A 348 -28.61 9.45 -9.94
CA ARG A 348 -28.89 8.28 -10.80
C ARG A 348 -29.62 8.68 -12.10
N GLY A 349 -30.56 9.61 -12.01
CA GLY A 349 -31.21 10.22 -13.18
C GLY A 349 -30.21 10.98 -14.05
N ASP A 350 -29.35 11.80 -13.45
CA ASP A 350 -28.30 12.55 -14.16
C ASP A 350 -27.27 11.61 -14.81
N MET A 351 -26.91 10.50 -14.14
CA MET A 351 -26.08 9.44 -14.70
C MET A 351 -26.74 8.76 -15.90
N THR A 352 -28.05 8.53 -15.85
CA THR A 352 -28.79 7.91 -16.97
C THR A 352 -28.83 8.85 -18.19
N LEU A 353 -29.00 10.14 -17.95
CA LEU A 353 -28.90 11.17 -19.00
C LEU A 353 -27.48 11.24 -19.59
N MET A 354 -26.46 11.14 -18.73
CA MET A 354 -25.06 11.09 -19.17
C MET A 354 -24.75 9.80 -19.96
N ASP A 355 -25.30 8.65 -19.57
CA ASP A 355 -25.15 7.41 -20.33
C ASP A 355 -25.80 7.52 -21.72
N ALA A 356 -26.99 8.13 -21.81
CA ALA A 356 -27.62 8.43 -23.09
C ALA A 356 -26.77 9.40 -23.93
N HIS A 357 -26.17 10.42 -23.31
CA HIS A 357 -25.22 11.33 -23.95
C HIS A 357 -24.00 10.58 -24.49
N TYR A 358 -23.39 9.70 -23.71
CA TYR A 358 -22.26 8.88 -24.16
C TYR A 358 -22.64 8.05 -25.38
N ARG A 359 -23.75 7.30 -25.32
CA ARG A 359 -24.22 6.47 -26.44
C ARG A 359 -24.46 7.26 -27.71
N GLN A 360 -24.93 8.50 -27.60
CA GLN A 360 -25.12 9.37 -28.76
C GLN A 360 -23.80 9.74 -29.45
N HIS A 361 -22.71 9.86 -28.69
CA HIS A 361 -21.39 10.30 -29.17
C HIS A 361 -20.44 9.12 -29.49
N GLU A 362 -20.74 7.91 -29.02
CA GLU A 362 -20.01 6.67 -29.34
C GLU A 362 -19.76 6.48 -30.85
N PRO A 363 -20.74 6.66 -31.78
CA PRO A 363 -20.49 6.50 -33.21
C PRO A 363 -19.46 7.50 -33.75
N GLY A 364 -19.47 8.73 -33.24
CA GLY A 364 -18.51 9.77 -33.62
C GLY A 364 -17.09 9.44 -33.16
N MET A 365 -16.95 8.95 -31.92
CA MET A 365 -15.66 8.52 -31.39
C MET A 365 -15.14 7.27 -32.12
N LEU A 366 -15.99 6.28 -32.39
CA LEU A 366 -15.61 5.09 -33.15
C LEU A 366 -15.13 5.45 -34.55
N LYS A 367 -15.84 6.33 -35.26
CA LYS A 367 -15.43 6.82 -36.58
C LYS A 367 -14.06 7.51 -36.53
N ARG A 368 -13.77 8.25 -35.46
CA ARG A 368 -12.47 8.91 -35.25
C ARG A 368 -11.35 7.89 -35.08
N LEU A 369 -11.56 6.86 -34.24
CA LEU A 369 -10.60 5.77 -34.05
C LEU A 369 -10.33 5.01 -35.36
N GLN A 370 -11.39 4.67 -36.09
CA GLN A 370 -11.28 3.98 -37.39
C GLN A 370 -10.55 4.83 -38.44
N SER A 371 -10.84 6.12 -38.52
CA SER A 371 -10.19 7.03 -39.47
C SER A 371 -8.70 7.21 -39.16
N GLY A 372 -8.34 7.30 -37.88
CA GLY A 372 -6.94 7.35 -37.43
C GLY A 372 -6.17 6.08 -37.78
N LEU A 373 -6.76 4.91 -37.52
CA LEU A 373 -6.18 3.61 -37.88
C LEU A 373 -6.02 3.45 -39.39
N GLN A 374 -7.05 3.80 -40.19
CA GLN A 374 -6.97 3.75 -41.65
C GLN A 374 -5.84 4.62 -42.20
N ARG A 375 -5.62 5.80 -41.60
CA ARG A 375 -4.49 6.67 -41.94
C ARG A 375 -3.16 6.03 -41.59
N ALA A 376 -3.01 5.48 -40.39
CA ALA A 376 -1.76 4.81 -40.00
C ALA A 376 -1.43 3.62 -40.92
N GLN A 377 -2.45 2.87 -41.35
CA GLN A 377 -2.31 1.76 -42.29
C GLN A 377 -1.94 2.20 -43.72
N SER A 378 -2.32 3.40 -44.15
CA SER A 378 -1.97 3.86 -45.50
C SER A 378 -0.47 4.11 -45.67
N TYR A 379 0.25 4.41 -44.58
CA TYR A 379 1.71 4.56 -44.60
C TYR A 379 2.46 3.27 -44.92
N GLU A 380 1.81 2.10 -44.84
CA GLU A 380 2.39 0.80 -45.22
C GLU A 380 2.42 0.58 -46.74
N ASN A 381 1.86 1.51 -47.52
CA ASN A 381 1.94 1.45 -48.97
C ASN A 381 3.39 1.66 -49.44
N LYS A 382 3.98 0.61 -50.04
CA LYS A 382 5.37 0.63 -50.53
C LYS A 382 5.66 1.74 -51.53
N GLN A 383 4.72 2.04 -52.44
CA GLN A 383 4.92 3.12 -53.41
C GLN A 383 5.01 4.49 -52.71
N MET A 384 4.22 4.71 -51.65
CA MET A 384 4.31 5.94 -50.86
C MET A 384 5.65 6.03 -50.12
N GLN A 385 6.12 4.93 -49.54
CA GLN A 385 7.41 4.86 -48.86
C GLN A 385 8.57 5.11 -49.83
N ASP A 386 8.54 4.50 -51.02
CA ASP A 386 9.55 4.70 -52.07
C ASP A 386 9.61 6.16 -52.53
N GLU A 387 8.45 6.82 -52.69
CA GLU A 387 8.38 8.25 -53.02
C GLU A 387 8.92 9.14 -51.90
N ALA A 388 8.73 8.78 -50.64
CA ALA A 388 9.33 9.48 -49.51
C ALA A 388 10.85 9.31 -49.50
N LEU A 389 11.36 8.09 -49.67
CA LEU A 389 12.81 7.79 -49.70
C LEU A 389 13.54 8.55 -50.81
N LYS A 390 12.91 8.77 -51.96
CA LYS A 390 13.48 9.61 -53.04
C LYS A 390 13.75 11.07 -52.62
N ARG A 391 13.04 11.57 -51.61
CA ARG A 391 13.11 12.97 -51.16
C ARG A 391 13.91 13.14 -49.85
N ILE A 392 14.03 12.07 -49.06
CA ILE A 392 14.83 12.07 -47.82
C ILE A 392 16.31 11.92 -48.19
N PRO A 393 17.22 12.78 -47.68
CA PRO A 393 18.66 12.66 -47.93
C PRO A 393 19.27 11.60 -47.01
N VAL A 394 18.89 10.34 -47.22
CA VAL A 394 19.19 9.19 -46.34
C VAL A 394 20.69 9.12 -45.96
N ASP A 395 21.58 9.14 -46.95
CA ASP A 395 23.03 9.05 -46.71
C ASP A 395 23.57 10.23 -45.89
N THR A 396 23.07 11.44 -46.13
CA THR A 396 23.44 12.64 -45.37
C THR A 396 22.99 12.52 -43.92
N LEU A 397 21.76 12.05 -43.66
CA LEU A 397 21.26 11.86 -42.30
C LEU A 397 22.07 10.79 -41.56
N HIS A 398 22.39 9.67 -42.21
CA HIS A 398 23.29 8.67 -41.64
C HIS A 398 24.69 9.21 -41.36
N GLY A 399 25.22 10.06 -42.26
CA GLY A 399 26.49 10.76 -42.08
C GLY A 399 26.48 11.69 -40.87
N ARG A 400 25.44 12.52 -40.72
CA ARG A 400 25.26 13.42 -39.58
C ARG A 400 25.12 12.65 -38.26
N ALA A 401 24.34 11.58 -38.25
CA ALA A 401 24.17 10.73 -37.07
C ALA A 401 25.51 10.10 -36.62
N ARG A 402 26.34 9.64 -37.57
CA ARG A 402 27.69 9.09 -37.27
C ARG A 402 28.69 10.15 -36.83
N ALA A 403 28.57 11.37 -37.34
CA ALA A 403 29.48 12.47 -37.05
C ALA A 403 29.12 13.25 -35.76
N ASN A 404 27.94 13.01 -35.18
CA ASN A 404 27.52 13.67 -33.94
C ASN A 404 28.46 13.25 -32.79
N LYS A 405 29.07 14.25 -32.14
CA LYS A 405 30.01 14.05 -31.01
C LYS A 405 29.32 13.66 -29.70
N SER A 406 28.02 13.92 -29.59
CA SER A 406 27.18 13.58 -28.45
C SER A 406 25.86 12.95 -28.95
N PRO A 407 25.91 11.75 -29.53
CA PRO A 407 24.73 11.10 -30.10
C PRO A 407 23.79 10.59 -29.01
N MET A 408 22.54 10.33 -29.38
CA MET A 408 21.63 9.53 -28.57
C MET A 408 22.23 8.14 -28.25
N PRO A 409 21.81 7.48 -27.16
CA PRO A 409 22.33 6.16 -26.76
C PRO A 409 22.21 5.07 -27.84
N SER A 410 21.21 5.17 -28.70
CA SER A 410 21.02 4.31 -29.86
C SER A 410 21.25 5.06 -31.16
N TYR A 411 21.93 4.41 -32.10
CA TYR A 411 22.11 4.93 -33.45
C TYR A 411 20.76 5.20 -34.15
N GLN A 412 19.78 4.32 -33.95
CA GLN A 412 18.44 4.48 -34.52
C GLN A 412 17.73 5.71 -33.95
N ASP A 413 17.82 5.93 -32.63
CA ASP A 413 17.21 7.10 -31.98
C ASP A 413 17.89 8.41 -32.41
N GLU A 414 19.21 8.39 -32.61
CA GLU A 414 19.94 9.53 -33.17
C GLU A 414 19.50 9.81 -34.62
N LEU A 415 19.29 8.77 -35.42
CA LEU A 415 18.81 8.93 -36.80
C LEU A 415 17.39 9.53 -36.86
N VAL A 416 16.50 9.15 -35.93
CA VAL A 416 15.18 9.79 -35.78
C VAL A 416 15.33 11.28 -35.46
N LYS A 417 16.24 11.64 -34.55
CA LYS A 417 16.53 13.04 -34.21
C LYS A 417 17.06 13.84 -35.40
N GLN A 418 17.96 13.26 -36.20
CA GLN A 418 18.46 13.90 -37.43
C GLN A 418 17.36 14.06 -38.48
N LEU A 419 16.47 13.06 -38.61
CA LEU A 419 15.32 13.12 -39.51
C LEU A 419 14.35 14.24 -39.10
N LEU A 420 14.06 14.36 -37.79
CA LEU A 420 13.22 15.41 -37.22
C LEU A 420 13.77 16.81 -37.53
N HIS A 421 15.07 17.00 -37.28
CA HIS A 421 15.77 18.26 -37.53
C HIS A 421 15.77 18.63 -39.01
N TRP A 422 16.11 17.69 -39.89
CA TRP A 422 16.04 17.89 -41.34
C TRP A 422 14.62 18.25 -41.80
N PHE A 423 13.61 17.55 -41.27
CA PHE A 423 12.23 17.79 -41.67
C PHE A 423 11.81 19.23 -41.38
N LYS A 424 12.12 19.74 -40.18
CA LYS A 424 11.78 21.11 -39.78
C LYS A 424 12.64 22.18 -40.43
N CYS A 425 13.96 21.98 -40.47
CA CYS A 425 14.90 23.04 -40.83
C CYS A 425 15.22 23.09 -42.33
N GLU A 426 14.99 22.00 -43.07
CA GLU A 426 15.43 21.89 -44.48
C GLU A 426 14.30 21.48 -45.43
N PHE A 427 13.37 20.63 -45.00
CA PHE A 427 12.40 20.03 -45.91
C PHE A 427 11.03 20.73 -45.93
N PHE A 428 10.42 20.95 -44.77
CA PHE A 428 9.02 21.35 -44.64
C PHE A 428 8.88 22.74 -44.02
N THR A 429 7.88 23.50 -44.46
CA THR A 429 7.69 24.91 -44.06
C THR A 429 6.33 25.16 -43.42
N TRP A 430 6.30 26.04 -42.43
CA TRP A 430 5.06 26.38 -41.72
C TRP A 430 4.24 27.39 -42.50
N MET A 431 2.94 27.12 -42.69
CA MET A 431 2.03 27.97 -43.44
C MET A 431 0.96 28.60 -42.53
N ASN A 432 1.16 29.88 -42.17
CA ASN A 432 0.12 30.69 -41.55
C ASN A 432 -0.92 31.14 -42.59
N GLN A 433 -0.44 31.83 -43.62
CA GLN A 433 -1.21 32.37 -44.74
C GLN A 433 -0.37 32.28 -46.02
N PRO A 434 -0.96 31.93 -47.18
CA PRO A 434 -0.22 31.83 -48.43
C PRO A 434 0.19 33.22 -48.95
N ARG A 435 1.32 33.29 -49.64
CA ARG A 435 1.67 34.47 -50.47
C ARG A 435 0.71 34.59 -51.63
N CYS A 436 0.46 35.81 -52.09
CA CYS A 436 -0.41 36.03 -53.26
C CYS A 436 0.14 35.28 -54.49
N SER A 437 -0.68 34.42 -55.10
CA SER A 437 -0.33 33.67 -56.31
C SER A 437 -0.10 34.54 -57.55
N SER A 438 -0.63 35.77 -57.58
CA SER A 438 -0.52 36.67 -58.73
C SER A 438 0.64 37.66 -58.62
N CYS A 439 0.89 38.23 -57.42
CA CYS A 439 1.91 39.27 -57.23
C CYS A 439 2.94 38.96 -56.14
N SER A 440 2.91 37.75 -55.55
CA SER A 440 3.82 37.29 -54.50
C SER A 440 3.86 38.12 -53.21
N HIS A 441 2.90 39.04 -53.02
CA HIS A 441 2.80 39.83 -51.79
C HIS A 441 2.55 38.95 -50.56
N ASP A 442 3.26 39.23 -49.46
CA ASP A 442 3.25 38.41 -48.24
C ASP A 442 1.96 38.53 -47.40
N LYS A 443 1.21 39.62 -47.58
CA LYS A 443 -0.01 39.89 -46.82
C LYS A 443 -1.24 39.50 -47.62
N THR A 444 -1.85 38.39 -47.24
CA THR A 444 -3.15 37.97 -47.73
C THR A 444 -4.10 37.78 -46.55
N ARG A 445 -5.39 38.05 -46.77
CA ARG A 445 -6.45 37.93 -45.75
C ARG A 445 -7.34 36.76 -46.08
N SER A 446 -7.58 35.86 -45.14
CA SER A 446 -8.58 34.79 -45.30
C SER A 446 -9.96 35.41 -45.55
N VAL A 447 -10.67 34.93 -46.56
CA VAL A 447 -12.00 35.43 -46.96
C VAL A 447 -13.06 34.39 -46.73
N ARG A 448 -12.78 33.13 -47.11
CA ARG A 448 -13.73 32.03 -47.01
C ARG A 448 -13.02 30.67 -47.11
N THR A 449 -13.76 29.62 -46.78
CA THR A 449 -13.35 28.23 -47.00
C THR A 449 -14.29 27.59 -48.00
N GLU A 450 -13.74 26.83 -48.95
CA GLU A 450 -14.48 26.10 -49.98
C GLU A 450 -14.15 24.60 -49.92
N GLY A 451 -14.96 23.78 -50.60
CA GLY A 451 -14.62 22.38 -50.87
C GLY A 451 -13.57 22.22 -51.98
N PRO A 452 -12.97 21.03 -52.11
CA PRO A 452 -12.03 20.71 -53.20
C PRO A 452 -12.76 20.69 -54.55
N ASN A 453 -12.43 21.66 -55.39
CA ASN A 453 -13.11 21.91 -56.66
C ASN A 453 -12.26 21.51 -57.87
N THR A 454 -10.92 21.58 -57.77
CA THR A 454 -10.04 21.17 -58.87
C THR A 454 -9.76 19.67 -58.83
N VAL A 455 -9.38 19.10 -59.98
CA VAL A 455 -8.98 17.69 -60.07
C VAL A 455 -7.77 17.40 -59.18
N GLU A 456 -6.82 18.33 -59.12
CA GLU A 456 -5.65 18.25 -58.25
C GLU A 456 -6.03 18.28 -56.76
N GLU A 457 -6.94 19.17 -56.36
CA GLU A 457 -7.44 19.28 -54.98
C GLU A 457 -8.09 17.98 -54.51
N ARG A 458 -8.88 17.33 -55.38
CA ARG A 458 -9.52 16.04 -55.08
C ARG A 458 -8.53 14.88 -55.08
N ALA A 459 -7.60 14.85 -56.04
CA ALA A 459 -6.57 13.82 -56.11
C ALA A 459 -5.65 13.81 -54.88
N GLY A 460 -5.26 15.00 -54.39
CA GLY A 460 -4.48 15.15 -53.15
C GLY A 460 -5.28 14.97 -51.85
N GLN A 461 -6.54 14.52 -51.93
CA GLN A 461 -7.44 14.30 -50.80
C GLN A 461 -7.58 15.55 -49.90
N ALA A 462 -7.70 16.73 -50.48
CA ALA A 462 -7.87 17.95 -49.71
C ALA A 462 -9.20 17.94 -48.94
N SER A 463 -9.15 18.13 -47.62
CA SER A 463 -10.36 18.15 -46.78
C SER A 463 -11.16 19.44 -46.96
N ARG A 464 -10.45 20.56 -47.15
CA ARG A 464 -11.00 21.90 -47.39
C ARG A 464 -9.98 22.78 -48.09
N VAL A 465 -10.44 23.86 -48.71
CA VAL A 465 -9.59 24.85 -49.39
C VAL A 465 -9.82 26.22 -48.77
N GLU A 466 -8.77 26.77 -48.18
CA GLU A 466 -8.80 28.11 -47.58
C GLU A 466 -8.53 29.15 -48.69
N VAL A 467 -9.40 30.16 -48.84
CA VAL A 467 -9.30 31.17 -49.90
C VAL A 467 -8.91 32.50 -49.29
N TYR A 468 -7.80 33.06 -49.76
CA TYR A 468 -7.20 34.29 -49.29
C TYR A 468 -7.25 35.37 -50.37
N MET A 469 -7.45 36.63 -49.97
CA MET A 469 -7.43 37.79 -50.86
C MET A 469 -6.20 38.63 -50.57
N CYS A 470 -5.46 38.96 -51.63
CA CYS A 470 -4.31 39.84 -51.54
C CYS A 470 -4.75 41.29 -51.28
N SER A 471 -4.19 41.93 -50.25
CA SER A 471 -4.48 43.34 -49.95
C SER A 471 -3.89 44.32 -50.97
N SER A 472 -2.89 43.90 -51.75
CA SER A 472 -2.21 44.75 -52.73
C SER A 472 -2.86 44.70 -54.12
N CYS A 473 -3.30 43.54 -54.60
CA CYS A 473 -3.81 43.37 -55.97
C CYS A 473 -5.23 42.79 -56.05
N GLY A 474 -5.89 42.50 -54.92
CA GLY A 474 -7.24 41.93 -54.87
C GLY A 474 -7.38 40.49 -55.36
N ALA A 475 -6.31 39.88 -55.88
CA ALA A 475 -6.35 38.51 -56.40
C ALA A 475 -6.64 37.49 -55.29
N LEU A 476 -7.32 36.41 -55.67
CA LEU A 476 -7.65 35.30 -54.78
C LEU A 476 -6.58 34.19 -54.90
N THR A 477 -6.07 33.75 -53.76
CA THR A 477 -5.12 32.65 -53.63
C THR A 477 -5.77 31.52 -52.85
N ARG A 478 -5.65 30.30 -53.36
CA ARG A 478 -6.22 29.09 -52.78
C ARG A 478 -5.15 28.32 -52.04
N PHE A 479 -5.48 27.82 -50.86
CA PHE A 479 -4.62 26.96 -50.05
C PHE A 479 -5.38 25.67 -49.66
N PRO A 480 -5.24 24.60 -50.46
CA PRO A 480 -5.85 23.30 -50.17
C PRO A 480 -5.17 22.61 -48.97
N ARG A 481 -5.97 22.11 -48.01
CA ARG A 481 -5.51 21.32 -46.86
C ARG A 481 -5.43 19.84 -47.24
N TYR A 482 -4.34 19.47 -47.91
CA TYR A 482 -4.12 18.12 -48.45
C TYR A 482 -3.93 17.07 -47.34
N ASN A 483 -4.52 15.88 -47.54
CA ASN A 483 -4.32 14.73 -46.65
C ASN A 483 -3.52 13.59 -47.30
N ASP A 484 -3.31 13.61 -48.62
CA ASP A 484 -2.42 12.67 -49.29
C ASP A 484 -0.94 12.99 -48.96
N PRO A 485 -0.22 12.11 -48.24
CA PRO A 485 1.17 12.33 -47.90
C PRO A 485 2.09 12.48 -49.12
N ILE A 486 1.81 11.82 -50.25
CA ILE A 486 2.62 12.00 -51.46
C ILE A 486 2.53 13.44 -51.95
N LYS A 487 1.32 14.01 -51.96
CA LYS A 487 1.14 15.42 -52.32
C LYS A 487 1.88 16.36 -51.36
N LEU A 488 1.92 16.03 -50.07
CA LEU A 488 2.64 16.82 -49.06
C LEU A 488 4.15 16.79 -49.24
N LEU A 489 4.71 15.69 -49.76
CA LEU A 489 6.13 15.60 -50.12
C LEU A 489 6.52 16.59 -51.26
N ASP A 490 5.54 16.98 -52.09
CA ASP A 490 5.72 17.98 -53.16
C ASP A 490 5.44 19.40 -52.68
N THR A 491 4.33 19.62 -51.94
CA THR A 491 3.97 20.96 -51.47
C THR A 491 4.89 21.46 -50.37
N ARG A 492 5.44 20.55 -49.54
CA ARG A 492 6.41 20.83 -48.46
C ARG A 492 6.00 21.95 -47.53
N THR A 493 4.71 22.12 -47.34
CA THR A 493 4.16 23.22 -46.56
C THR A 493 2.80 22.89 -45.97
N GLY A 494 2.51 23.45 -44.80
CA GLY A 494 1.25 23.22 -44.11
C GLY A 494 1.29 23.62 -42.63
N ARG A 495 0.32 23.10 -41.88
CA ARG A 495 0.22 23.25 -40.41
C ARG A 495 0.41 21.88 -39.75
N CYS A 496 0.23 21.77 -38.44
CA CYS A 496 0.48 20.55 -37.67
C CYS A 496 -0.09 19.27 -38.31
N GLY A 497 -1.31 19.35 -38.85
CA GLY A 497 -1.95 18.29 -39.64
C GLY A 497 -1.07 17.73 -40.76
N GLU A 498 -0.64 18.59 -41.68
CA GLU A 498 0.20 18.22 -42.82
C GLU A 498 1.61 17.79 -42.38
N TRP A 499 2.17 18.48 -41.38
CA TRP A 499 3.49 18.19 -40.84
C TRP A 499 3.56 16.77 -40.27
N ALA A 500 2.70 16.44 -39.29
CA ALA A 500 2.68 15.13 -38.66
C ALA A 500 2.34 14.01 -39.66
N ASN A 501 1.43 14.28 -40.61
CA ASN A 501 1.05 13.30 -41.63
C ASN A 501 2.22 12.93 -42.55
N CYS A 502 2.92 13.93 -43.09
CA CYS A 502 4.07 13.72 -43.97
C CYS A 502 5.28 13.16 -43.21
N PHE A 503 5.53 13.65 -41.99
CA PHE A 503 6.62 13.16 -41.15
C PHE A 503 6.43 11.70 -40.73
N THR A 504 5.21 11.29 -40.38
CA THR A 504 4.93 9.88 -40.02
C THR A 504 5.20 8.95 -41.21
N LEU A 505 4.85 9.34 -42.44
CA LEU A 505 5.26 8.59 -43.65
C LEU A 505 6.79 8.51 -43.77
N CYS A 506 7.51 9.61 -43.54
CA CYS A 506 8.97 9.61 -43.61
C CYS A 506 9.59 8.64 -42.59
N CYS A 507 9.07 8.59 -41.36
CA CYS A 507 9.49 7.63 -40.34
C CYS A 507 9.27 6.19 -40.80
N ARG A 508 8.08 5.88 -41.33
CA ARG A 508 7.76 4.53 -41.84
C ARG A 508 8.64 4.14 -43.04
N ALA A 509 8.89 5.07 -43.96
CA ALA A 509 9.76 4.87 -45.12
C ALA A 509 11.22 4.60 -44.73
N MET A 510 11.71 5.25 -43.67
CA MET A 510 13.04 4.99 -43.08
C MET A 510 13.11 3.68 -42.27
N GLY A 511 12.01 2.93 -42.16
CA GLY A 511 11.95 1.65 -41.47
C GLY A 511 11.65 1.74 -39.96
N PHE A 512 11.35 2.92 -39.42
CA PHE A 512 11.01 3.06 -38.00
C PHE A 512 9.57 2.66 -37.73
N GLU A 513 9.31 1.94 -36.65
CA GLU A 513 7.94 1.75 -36.15
C GLU A 513 7.41 3.08 -35.63
N ALA A 514 6.34 3.58 -36.27
CA ALA A 514 5.81 4.91 -35.99
C ALA A 514 4.29 4.89 -35.84
N ARG A 515 3.79 5.72 -34.93
CA ARG A 515 2.37 5.97 -34.69
C ARG A 515 2.02 7.40 -35.07
N TYR A 516 0.88 7.58 -35.71
CA TYR A 516 0.23 8.87 -35.85
C TYR A 516 -0.56 9.17 -34.57
N VAL A 517 -0.32 10.31 -33.92
CA VAL A 517 -0.98 10.67 -32.66
C VAL A 517 -1.95 11.81 -32.89
N LEU A 518 -3.18 11.63 -32.39
CA LEU A 518 -4.28 12.58 -32.47
C LEU A 518 -4.67 13.04 -31.07
N ASP A 519 -4.44 14.32 -30.79
CA ASP A 519 -5.08 15.04 -29.70
C ASP A 519 -6.38 15.68 -30.23
N VAL A 520 -7.50 15.34 -29.63
CA VAL A 520 -8.81 15.85 -30.08
C VAL A 520 -8.96 17.35 -29.90
N THR A 521 -8.10 18.00 -29.12
CA THR A 521 -8.03 19.46 -28.92
C THR A 521 -7.22 20.16 -30.03
N ASP A 522 -7.37 19.68 -31.27
CA ASP A 522 -6.82 20.25 -32.50
C ASP A 522 -5.27 20.29 -32.54
N HIS A 523 -4.62 19.18 -32.17
CA HIS A 523 -3.18 18.99 -32.44
C HIS A 523 -2.85 17.53 -32.78
N VAL A 524 -1.77 17.33 -33.52
CA VAL A 524 -1.35 16.00 -33.99
C VAL A 524 0.18 15.94 -34.07
N TRP A 525 0.75 14.77 -33.82
CA TRP A 525 2.19 14.53 -33.84
C TRP A 525 2.49 13.04 -34.11
N THR A 526 3.73 12.61 -33.89
CA THR A 526 4.19 11.25 -34.16
C THR A 526 4.77 10.61 -32.89
N GLU A 527 4.63 9.30 -32.72
CA GLU A 527 5.42 8.52 -31.77
C GLU A 527 6.30 7.53 -32.54
N VAL A 528 7.51 7.27 -32.07
CA VAL A 528 8.43 6.30 -32.68
C VAL A 528 8.89 5.30 -31.63
N TYR A 529 8.87 4.00 -31.92
CA TYR A 529 9.31 2.99 -30.97
C TYR A 529 10.84 2.92 -30.93
N SER A 530 11.42 3.05 -29.73
CA SER A 530 12.86 2.86 -29.52
C SER A 530 13.15 1.47 -29.01
N GLU A 531 13.93 0.71 -29.78
CA GLU A 531 14.42 -0.61 -29.37
C GLU A 531 15.39 -0.56 -28.18
N HIS A 532 16.06 0.58 -27.95
CA HIS A 532 16.97 0.76 -26.83
C HIS A 532 16.22 1.05 -25.53
N PHE A 533 15.27 2.00 -25.56
CA PHE A 533 14.47 2.34 -24.39
C PHE A 533 13.28 1.39 -24.16
N LYS A 534 13.00 0.49 -25.11
CA LYS A 534 11.88 -0.47 -25.09
C LYS A 534 10.52 0.19 -24.86
N ARG A 535 10.32 1.39 -25.43
CA ARG A 535 9.08 2.16 -25.33
C ARG A 535 8.90 3.11 -26.50
N TRP A 536 7.69 3.67 -26.60
CA TRP A 536 7.37 4.74 -27.54
C TRP A 536 7.98 6.08 -27.09
N LEU A 537 8.61 6.77 -28.03
CA LEU A 537 9.15 8.11 -27.86
C LEU A 537 8.24 9.11 -28.58
N HIS A 538 7.83 10.15 -27.86
CA HIS A 538 7.13 11.30 -28.43
C HIS A 538 8.00 12.01 -29.48
N CYS A 539 7.44 12.37 -30.64
CA CYS A 539 8.13 13.10 -31.72
C CYS A 539 7.21 14.19 -32.31
N ASP A 540 7.49 15.46 -32.04
CA ASP A 540 6.78 16.58 -32.69
C ASP A 540 7.67 17.23 -33.75
N SER A 541 7.35 16.97 -35.02
CA SER A 541 8.05 17.54 -36.18
C SER A 541 7.90 19.05 -36.32
N CYS A 542 6.78 19.63 -35.87
CA CYS A 542 6.60 21.09 -35.90
C CYS A 542 7.51 21.78 -34.89
N GLU A 543 7.79 21.12 -33.77
CA GLU A 543 8.58 21.68 -32.68
C GLU A 543 10.06 21.27 -32.72
N ASP A 544 10.42 20.23 -33.50
CA ASP A 544 11.75 19.58 -33.47
C ASP A 544 12.10 19.07 -32.07
N GLN A 545 11.13 18.38 -31.47
CA GLN A 545 11.24 17.81 -30.13
C GLN A 545 11.08 16.29 -30.15
N LEU A 546 12.01 15.60 -29.48
CA LEU A 546 12.03 14.16 -29.28
C LEU A 546 11.96 13.86 -27.78
N ASP A 547 11.06 12.96 -27.39
CA ASP A 547 10.78 12.49 -26.03
C ASP A 547 10.37 13.58 -25.02
N CYS A 548 9.70 14.62 -25.51
CA CYS A 548 9.13 15.73 -24.71
C CYS A 548 7.58 15.73 -24.66
N PRO A 549 6.91 14.67 -24.15
CA PRO A 549 5.44 14.59 -24.19
C PRO A 549 4.70 15.66 -23.35
N LEU A 550 5.31 16.23 -22.31
CA LEU A 550 4.64 17.24 -21.47
C LEU A 550 4.70 18.66 -22.03
N THR A 551 5.30 18.88 -23.20
CA THR A 551 5.34 20.19 -23.87
C THR A 551 3.95 20.79 -24.05
N TYR A 552 2.92 19.97 -24.31
CA TYR A 552 1.58 20.48 -24.59
C TYR A 552 0.87 20.99 -23.33
N GLU A 553 0.85 20.19 -22.27
CA GLU A 553 0.17 20.56 -21.02
C GLU A 553 0.98 21.58 -20.22
N VAL A 554 2.29 21.35 -20.06
CA VAL A 554 3.16 22.17 -19.21
C VAL A 554 3.74 23.35 -19.99
N GLY A 555 4.24 23.12 -21.19
CA GLY A 555 4.85 24.17 -22.01
C GLY A 555 3.81 25.13 -22.59
N TRP A 556 2.73 24.60 -23.19
CA TRP A 556 1.71 25.42 -23.87
C TRP A 556 0.49 25.73 -23.00
N GLY A 557 0.33 25.06 -21.85
CA GLY A 557 -0.87 25.23 -21.00
C GLY A 557 -2.14 24.62 -21.60
N LYS A 558 -2.04 23.73 -22.60
CA LYS A 558 -3.22 23.15 -23.26
C LYS A 558 -4.06 22.34 -22.29
N LYS A 559 -5.38 22.55 -22.32
CA LYS A 559 -6.37 21.75 -21.60
C LYS A 559 -6.75 20.49 -22.39
N LEU A 560 -5.85 19.50 -22.35
CA LEU A 560 -5.98 18.25 -23.08
C LEU A 560 -7.13 17.36 -22.54
N SER A 561 -7.66 16.46 -23.38
CA SER A 561 -8.72 15.49 -23.01
C SER A 561 -8.44 14.06 -23.56
N TYR A 562 -8.72 13.81 -24.83
CA TYR A 562 -8.49 12.52 -25.49
C TYR A 562 -7.28 12.58 -26.42
N ILE A 563 -6.37 11.60 -26.29
CA ILE A 563 -5.20 11.47 -27.15
C ILE A 563 -5.07 10.01 -27.57
N PHE A 564 -5.15 9.76 -28.86
CA PHE A 564 -5.09 8.42 -29.44
C PHE A 564 -3.88 8.28 -30.34
N SER A 565 -3.14 7.20 -30.16
CA SER A 565 -2.01 6.85 -31.01
C SER A 565 -2.37 5.67 -31.91
N PHE A 566 -2.09 5.80 -33.20
CA PHE A 566 -2.45 4.84 -34.24
C PHE A 566 -1.20 4.34 -34.94
N ALA A 567 -0.88 3.06 -34.80
CA ALA A 567 0.08 2.37 -35.65
C ALA A 567 -0.69 1.59 -36.74
N HIS A 568 0.04 0.98 -37.67
CA HIS A 568 -0.58 0.11 -38.67
C HIS A 568 -1.26 -1.15 -38.07
N ASP A 569 -0.79 -1.61 -36.90
CA ASP A 569 -1.19 -2.85 -36.23
C ASP A 569 -1.72 -2.66 -34.79
N GLU A 570 -1.93 -1.42 -34.34
CA GLU A 570 -2.49 -1.13 -33.01
C GLU A 570 -3.10 0.28 -32.88
N VAL A 571 -4.01 0.43 -31.92
CA VAL A 571 -4.60 1.68 -31.47
C VAL A 571 -4.47 1.76 -29.96
N VAL A 572 -3.97 2.87 -29.42
CA VAL A 572 -3.76 3.03 -27.97
C VAL A 572 -4.27 4.39 -27.50
N ASP A 573 -4.99 4.42 -26.37
CA ASP A 573 -5.25 5.67 -25.65
C ASP A 573 -4.00 6.05 -24.86
N THR A 574 -3.27 7.02 -25.38
CA THR A 574 -1.98 7.47 -24.84
C THR A 574 -2.10 8.74 -24.01
N ALA A 575 -3.33 9.21 -23.70
CA ALA A 575 -3.55 10.48 -22.99
C ALA A 575 -2.71 10.64 -21.71
N ARG A 576 -2.56 9.55 -20.94
CA ARG A 576 -1.75 9.52 -19.70
C ARG A 576 -0.26 9.83 -19.91
N ARG A 577 0.29 9.64 -21.11
CA ARG A 577 1.68 10.01 -21.43
C ARG A 577 1.89 11.53 -21.46
N TYR A 578 0.83 12.26 -21.81
CA TYR A 578 0.85 13.69 -22.13
C TYR A 578 0.26 14.58 -21.03
N THR A 579 -0.08 14.00 -19.86
CA THR A 579 -0.60 14.75 -18.70
C THR A 579 0.13 14.40 -17.42
N ARG A 580 0.29 15.40 -16.55
CA ARG A 580 0.71 15.24 -15.15
C ARG A 580 -0.47 15.20 -14.20
N ASN A 581 -1.63 15.74 -14.61
CA ASN A 581 -2.84 15.85 -13.81
C ASN A 581 -3.97 15.01 -14.42
N TRP A 582 -3.81 13.69 -14.32
CA TRP A 582 -4.82 12.75 -14.82
C TRP A 582 -6.24 13.00 -14.27
N PRO A 583 -6.45 13.30 -12.97
CA PRO A 583 -7.79 13.64 -12.47
C PRO A 583 -8.47 14.80 -13.22
N GLU A 584 -7.73 15.86 -13.51
CA GLU A 584 -8.25 17.05 -14.20
C GLU A 584 -8.53 16.78 -15.69
N MET A 585 -7.60 16.10 -16.38
CA MET A 585 -7.83 15.66 -17.77
C MET A 585 -9.03 14.72 -17.88
N ARG A 586 -9.16 13.76 -16.95
CA ARG A 586 -10.29 12.81 -16.91
C ARG A 586 -11.62 13.51 -16.72
N ALA A 587 -11.69 14.58 -15.93
CA ALA A 587 -12.92 15.35 -15.74
C ALA A 587 -13.45 15.99 -17.05
N ARG A 588 -12.56 16.27 -18.01
CA ARG A 588 -12.90 16.80 -19.34
C ARG A 588 -13.33 15.74 -20.35
N ARG A 589 -13.12 14.45 -20.06
CA ARG A 589 -13.44 13.34 -20.96
C ARG A 589 -14.91 12.94 -20.81
N GLN A 590 -15.79 13.75 -21.41
CA GLN A 590 -17.24 13.60 -21.32
C GLN A 590 -17.93 13.17 -22.62
N ASP A 591 -17.19 13.03 -23.73
CA ASP A 591 -17.77 12.56 -24.99
C ASP A 591 -18.27 11.09 -24.92
N VAL A 592 -17.52 10.18 -24.30
CA VAL A 592 -17.88 8.75 -24.21
C VAL A 592 -17.49 8.18 -22.85
N SER A 593 -18.10 7.05 -22.47
CA SER A 593 -17.71 6.30 -21.28
C SER A 593 -16.29 5.73 -21.41
N GLU A 594 -15.47 5.88 -20.37
CA GLU A 594 -14.12 5.28 -20.31
C GLU A 594 -14.16 3.75 -20.48
N THR A 595 -15.18 3.09 -19.91
CA THR A 595 -15.37 1.64 -20.03
C THR A 595 -15.65 1.24 -21.47
N TRP A 596 -16.52 2.01 -22.15
CA TRP A 596 -16.81 1.77 -23.56
C TRP A 596 -15.56 1.97 -24.42
N LEU A 597 -14.80 3.05 -24.16
CA LEU A 597 -13.60 3.38 -24.92
C LEU A 597 -12.53 2.29 -24.78
N GLN A 598 -12.24 1.86 -23.55
CA GLN A 598 -11.29 0.78 -23.27
C GLN A 598 -11.69 -0.53 -23.97
N THR A 599 -12.98 -0.88 -23.89
CA THR A 599 -13.52 -2.09 -24.52
C THR A 599 -13.39 -2.02 -26.05
N THR A 600 -13.77 -0.89 -26.64
CA THR A 600 -13.73 -0.67 -28.09
C THR A 600 -12.30 -0.72 -28.62
N VAL A 601 -11.35 -0.05 -27.96
CA VAL A 601 -9.92 -0.11 -28.33
C VAL A 601 -9.38 -1.52 -28.21
N SER A 602 -9.75 -2.26 -27.16
CA SER A 602 -9.34 -3.65 -26.98
C SER A 602 -9.87 -4.56 -28.09
N GLN A 603 -11.13 -4.39 -28.50
CA GLN A 603 -11.74 -5.13 -29.60
C GLN A 603 -11.06 -4.83 -30.94
N ILE A 604 -10.76 -3.56 -31.23
CA ILE A 604 -10.02 -3.16 -32.44
C ILE A 604 -8.65 -3.85 -32.45
N ASN A 605 -7.91 -3.77 -31.34
CA ASN A 605 -6.58 -4.39 -31.23
C ASN A 605 -6.62 -5.91 -31.32
N GLN A 606 -7.63 -6.57 -30.75
CA GLN A 606 -7.79 -8.02 -30.89
C GLN A 606 -7.96 -8.40 -32.36
N GLY A 607 -8.87 -7.72 -33.08
CA GLY A 607 -9.08 -7.97 -34.50
C GLY A 607 -7.87 -7.66 -35.39
N LEU A 608 -6.98 -6.75 -34.95
CA LEU A 608 -5.69 -6.51 -35.60
C LEU A 608 -4.69 -7.63 -35.32
N ARG A 609 -4.57 -8.07 -34.05
CA ARG A 609 -3.67 -9.18 -33.64
C ARG A 609 -4.02 -10.49 -34.33
N ASP A 610 -5.31 -10.79 -34.51
CA ASP A 610 -5.78 -12.02 -35.18
C ASP A 610 -5.30 -12.11 -36.65
N ARG A 611 -4.91 -10.98 -37.25
CA ARG A 611 -4.40 -10.91 -38.63
C ARG A 611 -2.87 -10.90 -38.70
N GLN A 612 -2.17 -10.93 -37.57
CA GLN A 612 -0.71 -10.92 -37.49
C GLN A 612 -0.14 -12.34 -37.35
N THR A 613 1.16 -12.47 -37.61
CA THR A 613 1.86 -13.72 -37.28
C THR A 613 1.92 -13.92 -35.76
N PRO A 614 1.98 -15.16 -35.26
CA PRO A 614 2.08 -15.43 -33.82
C PRO A 614 3.25 -14.70 -33.16
N GLU A 615 4.38 -14.57 -33.86
CA GLU A 615 5.57 -13.88 -33.36
C GLU A 615 5.33 -12.36 -33.21
N ARG A 616 4.70 -11.71 -34.20
CA ARG A 616 4.38 -10.28 -34.11
C ARG A 616 3.30 -10.03 -33.06
N ALA A 617 2.31 -10.90 -32.96
CA ALA A 617 1.28 -10.80 -31.93
C ALA A 617 1.86 -10.90 -30.51
N ALA A 618 2.85 -11.77 -30.29
CA ALA A 618 3.57 -11.87 -29.02
C ALA A 618 4.33 -10.58 -28.68
N VAL A 619 5.07 -10.02 -29.65
CA VAL A 619 5.78 -8.73 -29.48
C VAL A 619 4.81 -7.60 -29.14
N LEU A 620 3.69 -7.49 -29.86
CA LEU A 620 2.67 -6.47 -29.62
C LEU A 620 1.99 -6.64 -28.25
N THR A 621 1.88 -7.87 -27.75
CA THR A 621 1.29 -8.14 -26.43
C THR A 621 2.23 -7.70 -25.32
N ASP A 622 3.51 -8.06 -25.42
CA ASP A 622 4.54 -7.67 -24.46
C ASP A 622 4.70 -6.14 -24.40
N ARG A 623 4.81 -5.49 -25.57
CA ARG A 623 4.89 -4.02 -25.65
C ARG A 623 3.66 -3.32 -25.08
N ALA A 624 2.46 -3.83 -25.34
CA ALA A 624 1.23 -3.25 -24.79
C ALA A 624 1.19 -3.35 -23.26
N GLN A 625 1.69 -4.46 -22.68
CA GLN A 625 1.81 -4.61 -21.24
C GLN A 625 2.80 -3.60 -20.64
N CYS A 626 4.00 -3.47 -21.23
CA CYS A 626 4.99 -2.50 -20.79
C CYS A 626 4.49 -1.05 -20.89
N GLU A 627 3.81 -0.71 -21.98
CA GLU A 627 3.22 0.61 -22.19
C GLU A 627 2.09 0.89 -21.20
N HIS A 628 1.24 -0.10 -20.89
CA HIS A 628 0.19 0.06 -19.89
C HIS A 628 0.76 0.44 -18.52
N GLU A 629 1.83 -0.23 -18.09
CA GLU A 629 2.52 0.10 -16.85
C GLU A 629 3.20 1.47 -16.90
N GLU A 630 3.78 1.85 -18.06
CA GLU A 630 4.33 3.19 -18.28
C GLU A 630 3.27 4.28 -18.07
N LEU A 631 2.11 4.12 -18.70
CA LEU A 631 1.00 5.07 -18.62
C LEU A 631 0.42 5.18 -17.20
N GLN A 632 0.50 4.13 -16.37
CA GLN A 632 0.02 4.16 -15.00
C GLN A 632 0.96 4.88 -14.02
N ARG A 633 2.28 4.83 -14.23
CA ARG A 633 3.28 5.44 -13.31
C ARG A 633 3.23 6.98 -13.28
N GLY A 634 2.72 7.61 -14.34
CA GLY A 634 2.75 9.06 -14.52
C GLY A 634 4.16 9.59 -14.83
N ARG A 635 4.27 10.84 -15.29
CA ARG A 635 5.54 11.49 -15.64
C ARG A 635 5.71 12.85 -14.97
N SER A 636 6.96 13.24 -14.73
CA SER A 636 7.36 14.59 -14.31
C SER A 636 7.98 15.35 -15.48
N ALA A 637 7.72 16.66 -15.57
CA ALA A 637 8.23 17.50 -16.64
C ALA A 637 9.77 17.63 -16.62
N GLN A 638 10.38 17.49 -17.78
CA GLN A 638 11.78 17.77 -18.07
C GLN A 638 11.97 19.27 -18.35
N LYS A 639 13.19 19.79 -18.19
CA LYS A 639 13.51 21.21 -18.44
C LYS A 639 13.22 21.65 -19.88
N THR A 640 13.32 20.72 -20.84
CA THR A 640 13.02 20.94 -22.27
C THR A 640 11.54 21.09 -22.56
N GLU A 641 10.66 20.68 -21.65
CA GLU A 641 9.19 20.66 -21.82
C GLU A 641 8.50 21.93 -21.28
N VAL A 642 9.25 22.84 -20.65
CA VAL A 642 8.74 24.09 -20.04
C VAL A 642 8.73 25.25 -21.05
N GLN A 643 9.15 25.00 -22.30
CA GLN A 643 9.22 26.03 -23.33
C GLN A 643 7.85 26.24 -23.99
N GLY A 644 7.46 27.51 -24.17
CA GLY A 644 6.28 27.89 -24.95
C GLY A 644 6.41 27.49 -26.43
N ARG A 645 5.28 27.49 -27.13
CA ARG A 645 5.15 27.05 -28.51
C ARG A 645 6.05 27.83 -29.47
N VAL A 646 6.75 27.11 -30.35
CA VAL A 646 7.62 27.73 -31.36
C VAL A 646 6.83 28.02 -32.65
N SER A 647 6.00 27.09 -33.11
CA SER A 647 5.20 27.22 -34.35
C SER A 647 4.01 28.19 -34.27
N GLY A 648 3.64 28.82 -35.39
CA GLY A 648 2.52 29.77 -35.46
C GLY A 648 2.91 31.25 -35.28
N SER A 649 2.01 32.16 -35.67
CA SER A 649 2.28 33.61 -35.54
C SER A 649 2.28 34.09 -34.08
N ALA A 650 3.08 35.11 -33.75
CA ALA A 650 3.16 35.64 -32.38
C ALA A 650 1.80 36.09 -31.83
N LYS A 651 0.96 36.73 -32.66
CA LYS A 651 -0.40 37.13 -32.29
C LYS A 651 -1.30 35.93 -32.00
N TRP A 652 -1.19 34.86 -32.78
CA TRP A 652 -1.97 33.64 -32.59
C TRP A 652 -1.55 32.85 -31.34
N LYS A 653 -0.25 32.79 -31.06
CA LYS A 653 0.28 32.17 -29.84
C LYS A 653 -0.13 32.92 -28.57
N SER A 654 0.00 34.24 -28.58
CA SER A 654 -0.42 35.10 -27.47
C SER A 654 -1.94 35.07 -27.25
N GLN A 655 -2.76 34.99 -28.31
CA GLN A 655 -4.21 34.80 -28.18
C GLN A 655 -4.61 33.47 -27.52
N ARG A 656 -3.74 32.47 -27.54
CA ARG A 656 -3.98 31.14 -26.97
C ARG A 656 -3.18 30.89 -25.68
N ASN A 657 -2.43 31.89 -25.19
CA ASN A 657 -1.51 31.79 -24.04
C ASN A 657 -0.46 30.66 -24.17
N GLU A 658 -0.02 30.36 -25.39
CA GLU A 658 0.95 29.29 -25.66
C GLU A 658 2.39 29.84 -25.78
N ASP A 659 2.69 31.08 -25.34
CA ASP A 659 3.97 31.79 -25.55
C ASP A 659 5.01 31.64 -24.41
N GLY A 660 4.64 31.04 -23.29
CA GLY A 660 5.58 30.57 -22.24
C GLY A 660 6.00 31.61 -21.18
N ASN A 661 5.27 32.72 -21.02
CA ASN A 661 5.67 33.85 -20.17
C ASN A 661 5.38 33.74 -18.65
N GLU A 662 4.82 32.63 -18.14
CA GLU A 662 4.47 32.51 -16.70
C GLU A 662 5.47 31.70 -15.84
N GLY A 663 6.58 31.22 -16.41
CA GLY A 663 7.48 30.28 -15.74
C GLY A 663 8.74 30.88 -15.10
N ALA A 664 8.62 31.82 -14.15
CA ALA A 664 9.77 32.33 -13.39
C ALA A 664 9.51 32.58 -11.90
N ALA A 665 8.91 31.61 -11.20
CA ALA A 665 9.07 31.48 -9.75
C ALA A 665 8.87 30.01 -9.34
N SER A 666 9.73 29.52 -8.44
CA SER A 666 9.76 28.17 -7.87
C SER A 666 10.44 27.07 -8.71
N ALA A 667 11.77 27.02 -8.62
CA ALA A 667 12.54 25.79 -8.77
C ALA A 667 13.24 25.49 -7.44
N ASP A 668 12.96 24.34 -6.84
CA ASP A 668 13.96 23.43 -6.25
C ASP A 668 13.27 22.27 -5.50
N THR A 669 13.25 21.08 -6.09
CA THR A 669 13.78 19.82 -5.50
C THR A 669 13.44 18.62 -6.39
N ALA A 670 14.46 17.80 -6.64
CA ALA A 670 14.45 16.68 -7.58
C ALA A 670 14.23 15.31 -6.92
N SER A 671 13.61 14.41 -7.69
CA SER A 671 13.90 12.98 -7.89
C SER A 671 13.96 12.00 -6.70
N ALA A 672 13.14 10.92 -6.76
CA ALA A 672 13.62 9.58 -7.19
C ALA A 672 12.60 8.44 -6.91
N SER A 673 12.16 7.81 -8.00
CA SER A 673 11.80 6.40 -8.27
C SER A 673 11.73 5.35 -7.12
N SER A 674 10.70 4.50 -7.13
CA SER A 674 10.89 3.03 -7.07
C SER A 674 9.66 2.19 -7.47
N THR A 675 9.99 1.02 -8.02
CA THR A 675 9.25 -0.17 -8.49
C THR A 675 8.19 -0.76 -7.54
N ALA A 676 7.11 -1.32 -8.11
CA ALA A 676 6.23 -2.27 -7.40
C ALA A 676 5.84 -3.46 -8.29
N LYS A 677 6.18 -4.65 -7.78
CA LYS A 677 5.67 -5.97 -8.19
C LYS A 677 4.15 -6.06 -7.95
N THR A 678 3.50 -6.86 -8.78
CA THR A 678 2.10 -7.26 -8.78
C THR A 678 1.58 -7.65 -7.39
N VAL A 679 0.51 -7.00 -6.91
CA VAL A 679 -0.22 -7.40 -5.70
C VAL A 679 -1.72 -7.35 -5.99
N VAL A 680 -2.41 -8.45 -5.68
CA VAL A 680 -3.86 -8.60 -5.67
C VAL A 680 -4.45 -7.55 -4.73
N THR A 681 -5.25 -6.61 -5.26
CA THR A 681 -5.93 -5.61 -4.43
C THR A 681 -7.01 -6.27 -3.58
N VAL A 682 -6.73 -6.45 -2.29
CA VAL A 682 -7.71 -6.84 -1.28
C VAL A 682 -8.51 -5.58 -0.90
N ASN A 683 -9.84 -5.68 -0.99
CA ASN A 683 -10.75 -4.59 -0.61
C ASN A 683 -10.73 -4.39 0.93
N ALA A 684 -10.81 -3.13 1.40
CA ALA A 684 -10.95 -2.83 2.83
C ALA A 684 -12.19 -3.51 3.43
N ALA A 685 -13.27 -3.60 2.65
CA ALA A 685 -14.50 -4.28 3.05
C ALA A 685 -14.27 -5.78 3.31
N ASP A 686 -13.55 -6.47 2.42
CA ASP A 686 -13.22 -7.90 2.59
C ASP A 686 -12.36 -8.14 3.83
N THR A 687 -11.43 -7.22 4.09
CA THR A 687 -10.54 -7.28 5.26
C THR A 687 -11.34 -7.12 6.56
N LEU A 688 -12.25 -6.14 6.62
CA LEU A 688 -13.14 -5.92 7.76
C LEU A 688 -14.13 -7.08 7.94
N GLN A 689 -14.65 -7.65 6.87
CA GLN A 689 -15.53 -8.83 6.92
C GLN A 689 -14.79 -10.03 7.52
N GLN A 690 -13.55 -10.25 7.13
CA GLN A 690 -12.73 -11.32 7.69
C GLN A 690 -12.40 -11.09 9.17
N ILE A 691 -12.19 -9.84 9.60
CA ILE A 691 -12.00 -9.48 11.01
C ILE A 691 -13.29 -9.73 11.81
N CYS A 692 -14.46 -9.33 11.30
CA CYS A 692 -15.76 -9.63 11.89
C CYS A 692 -15.95 -11.14 12.06
N LYS A 693 -15.71 -11.92 11.01
CA LYS A 693 -15.81 -13.38 11.05
C LYS A 693 -14.91 -13.97 12.13
N ASN A 694 -13.65 -13.52 12.20
CA ASN A 694 -12.72 -13.99 13.22
C ASN A 694 -13.22 -13.65 14.63
N LEU A 695 -13.75 -12.44 14.86
CA LEU A 695 -14.30 -12.02 16.16
C LEU A 695 -15.53 -12.82 16.60
N VAL A 696 -16.34 -13.31 15.66
CA VAL A 696 -17.57 -14.08 15.96
C VAL A 696 -17.30 -15.57 16.15
N VAL A 697 -16.60 -16.19 15.20
CA VAL A 697 -16.48 -17.66 15.12
C VAL A 697 -15.09 -18.15 15.55
N GLY A 698 -14.11 -17.25 15.59
CA GLY A 698 -12.72 -17.61 15.84
C GLY A 698 -12.02 -18.19 14.62
N CYS A 699 -10.71 -18.37 14.75
CA CYS A 699 -9.89 -19.05 13.76
C CYS A 699 -9.64 -20.50 14.20
N GLN A 700 -9.19 -21.34 13.27
CA GLN A 700 -8.92 -22.77 13.53
C GLN A 700 -7.61 -23.02 14.31
N SER A 701 -6.80 -21.99 14.58
CA SER A 701 -5.55 -22.14 15.32
C SER A 701 -5.83 -22.21 16.83
N ALA A 702 -5.65 -23.39 17.42
CA ALA A 702 -5.82 -23.63 18.85
C ALA A 702 -4.89 -22.81 19.75
N GLY A 703 -3.83 -22.20 19.19
CA GLY A 703 -2.88 -21.32 19.89
C GLY A 703 -2.95 -19.86 19.46
N CYS A 704 -4.10 -19.39 18.95
CA CYS A 704 -4.28 -18.00 18.55
C CYS A 704 -4.28 -17.07 19.76
N TRP A 705 -3.54 -15.95 19.67
CA TRP A 705 -3.54 -14.89 20.68
C TRP A 705 -4.07 -13.57 20.12
N ASN A 706 -4.71 -13.55 18.95
CA ASN A 706 -5.14 -12.29 18.33
C ASN A 706 -6.40 -11.73 19.06
N PRO A 707 -6.38 -10.50 19.59
CA PRO A 707 -7.54 -9.88 20.25
C PRO A 707 -8.71 -9.58 19.28
N TYR A 708 -8.46 -9.61 17.97
CA TYR A 708 -9.47 -9.51 16.90
C TYR A 708 -9.96 -10.88 16.41
N CYS A 709 -9.91 -11.90 17.26
CA CYS A 709 -10.34 -13.26 16.98
C CYS A 709 -11.01 -13.89 18.21
N CYS A 710 -12.16 -14.55 18.07
CA CYS A 710 -12.86 -15.21 19.17
C CYS A 710 -11.95 -16.21 19.88
N THR A 711 -11.29 -17.11 19.14
CA THR A 711 -10.32 -18.08 19.70
C THR A 711 -9.22 -17.37 20.49
N GLY A 712 -8.73 -16.24 19.98
CA GLY A 712 -7.69 -15.45 20.63
C GLY A 712 -8.17 -14.70 21.87
N ARG A 713 -9.38 -14.15 21.83
CA ARG A 713 -10.02 -13.48 22.97
C ARG A 713 -10.30 -14.45 24.12
N THR A 714 -10.76 -15.65 23.81
CA THR A 714 -10.93 -16.72 24.78
C THR A 714 -9.59 -17.12 25.40
N ALA A 715 -8.55 -17.32 24.57
CA ALA A 715 -7.21 -17.62 25.07
C ALA A 715 -6.62 -16.50 25.95
N LEU A 716 -6.86 -15.24 25.59
CA LEU A 716 -6.46 -14.05 26.33
C LEU A 716 -7.40 -13.72 27.51
N GLY A 717 -8.39 -14.55 27.84
CA GLY A 717 -9.28 -14.29 28.98
C GLY A 717 -10.03 -12.96 28.93
N PHE A 718 -10.30 -12.43 27.73
CA PHE A 718 -11.27 -11.34 27.58
C PHE A 718 -12.63 -11.80 28.12
N PRO A 719 -13.48 -10.89 28.63
CA PRO A 719 -14.82 -11.24 29.12
C PRO A 719 -15.52 -12.14 28.12
N GLU A 720 -15.80 -13.38 28.52
CA GLU A 720 -16.36 -14.38 27.64
C GLU A 720 -17.82 -14.03 27.42
N VAL A 721 -18.07 -13.44 26.25
CA VAL A 721 -19.41 -13.17 25.79
C VAL A 721 -19.99 -14.50 25.35
N SER A 722 -20.71 -15.18 26.24
CA SER A 722 -21.22 -16.55 26.01
C SER A 722 -22.27 -16.59 24.91
N ASP A 723 -23.05 -15.51 24.78
CA ASP A 723 -24.08 -15.35 23.78
C ASP A 723 -23.49 -14.99 22.40
N ALA A 724 -23.89 -15.74 21.37
CA ALA A 724 -23.42 -15.52 20.01
C ALA A 724 -23.87 -14.16 19.44
N ASN A 725 -25.02 -13.62 19.89
CA ASN A 725 -25.51 -12.32 19.46
C ASN A 725 -24.67 -11.18 20.07
N GLU A 726 -24.32 -11.28 21.35
CA GLU A 726 -23.44 -10.29 21.98
C GLU A 726 -22.03 -10.32 21.34
N ARG A 727 -21.50 -11.50 20.96
CA ARG A 727 -20.23 -11.60 20.20
C ARG A 727 -20.33 -10.94 18.83
N ALA A 728 -21.41 -11.20 18.10
CA ALA A 728 -21.68 -10.57 16.81
C ALA A 728 -21.87 -9.05 16.94
N ALA A 729 -22.57 -8.59 17.97
CA ALA A 729 -22.76 -7.17 18.25
C ALA A 729 -21.42 -6.48 18.53
N LEU A 730 -20.57 -7.09 19.35
CA LEU A 730 -19.24 -6.59 19.65
C LEU A 730 -18.34 -6.57 18.40
N ALA A 731 -18.36 -7.64 17.59
CA ALA A 731 -17.62 -7.71 16.33
C ALA A 731 -18.01 -6.57 15.37
N LEU A 732 -19.31 -6.29 15.25
CA LEU A 732 -19.82 -5.16 14.49
C LEU A 732 -19.37 -3.81 15.06
N GLN A 733 -19.31 -3.64 16.39
CA GLN A 733 -18.78 -2.39 17.00
C GLN A 733 -17.37 -2.10 16.50
N VAL A 734 -16.54 -3.14 16.59
CA VAL A 734 -15.10 -3.03 16.36
C VAL A 734 -14.87 -2.73 14.89
N ALA A 735 -15.57 -3.42 13.99
CA ALA A 735 -15.46 -3.14 12.55
C ALA A 735 -15.97 -1.76 12.16
N THR A 736 -17.10 -1.30 12.72
CA THR A 736 -17.60 0.07 12.48
C THR A 736 -16.62 1.13 12.99
N ALA A 737 -16.07 0.95 14.20
CA ALA A 737 -15.09 1.88 14.77
C ALA A 737 -13.79 1.93 13.95
N LEU A 738 -13.31 0.79 13.44
CA LEU A 738 -12.14 0.74 12.55
C LEU A 738 -12.43 1.44 11.21
N SER A 739 -13.62 1.23 10.65
CA SER A 739 -14.04 1.89 9.40
C SER A 739 -14.13 3.41 9.53
N SER A 740 -14.66 3.92 10.65
CA SER A 740 -14.83 5.37 10.86
C SER A 740 -13.50 6.13 11.06
N ASN A 741 -12.43 5.43 11.44
CA ASN A 741 -11.11 6.03 11.65
C ASN A 741 -10.28 6.18 10.35
N GLY A 742 -10.79 5.73 9.20
CA GLY A 742 -10.17 5.97 7.89
C GLY A 742 -8.85 5.21 7.67
N PHE A 743 -8.67 4.05 8.29
CA PHE A 743 -7.48 3.22 8.11
C PHE A 743 -7.41 2.63 6.69
N SER A 744 -6.20 2.53 6.14
CA SER A 744 -5.97 1.89 4.84
C SER A 744 -6.21 0.37 4.89
N PRO A 745 -6.50 -0.30 3.75
CA PRO A 745 -6.55 -1.78 3.69
C PRO A 745 -5.28 -2.43 4.27
N ASP A 746 -4.11 -1.87 3.95
CA ASP A 746 -2.82 -2.34 4.47
C ASP A 746 -2.73 -2.23 5.99
N SER A 747 -3.23 -1.14 6.58
CA SER A 747 -3.31 -0.98 8.04
C SER A 747 -4.23 -2.04 8.66
N LEU A 748 -5.42 -2.23 8.10
CA LEU A 748 -6.43 -3.17 8.60
C LEU A 748 -5.97 -4.63 8.48
N SER A 749 -5.16 -4.97 7.49
CA SER A 749 -4.58 -6.32 7.34
C SER A 749 -3.77 -6.76 8.56
N GLN A 750 -3.24 -5.81 9.34
CA GLN A 750 -2.45 -6.09 10.55
C GLN A 750 -3.29 -6.68 11.70
N LEU A 751 -4.63 -6.62 11.60
CA LEU A 751 -5.57 -7.17 12.58
C LEU A 751 -5.95 -8.64 12.30
N GLN A 752 -5.51 -9.20 11.17
CA GLN A 752 -5.84 -10.58 10.79
C GLN A 752 -4.97 -11.61 11.55
N CYS A 753 -5.52 -12.82 11.73
CA CYS A 753 -4.81 -13.92 12.38
C CYS A 753 -3.62 -14.40 11.54
N SER A 754 -2.44 -14.53 12.15
CA SER A 754 -1.28 -15.18 11.52
C SER A 754 -1.26 -16.68 11.81
N LYS A 755 -0.73 -17.48 10.88
CA LYS A 755 -0.47 -18.92 11.05
C LYS A 755 0.91 -19.21 11.69
N THR A 756 1.78 -18.20 11.77
CA THR A 756 3.17 -18.30 12.26
C THR A 756 3.33 -17.58 13.62
N MET A 757 4.27 -18.06 14.46
CA MET A 757 4.61 -17.44 15.74
C MET A 757 5.59 -16.27 15.54
N GLU A 758 5.09 -15.13 15.12
CA GLU A 758 5.87 -13.89 14.95
C GLU A 758 5.84 -13.03 16.24
N LEU A 759 6.72 -12.02 16.35
CA LEU A 759 6.78 -11.08 17.49
C LEU A 759 5.40 -10.51 17.84
N ARG A 760 4.57 -10.23 16.82
CA ARG A 760 3.20 -9.74 16.99
C ARG A 760 2.34 -10.72 17.80
N SER A 761 2.40 -12.01 17.48
CA SER A 761 1.69 -13.07 18.21
C SER A 761 2.22 -13.23 19.63
N PHE A 762 3.54 -13.12 19.82
CA PHE A 762 4.16 -13.11 21.15
C PHE A 762 3.72 -11.91 22.00
N LEU A 763 3.74 -10.70 21.44
CA LEU A 763 3.32 -9.50 22.13
C LEU A 763 1.84 -9.54 22.47
N TRP A 764 0.97 -10.02 21.58
CA TRP A 764 -0.44 -10.23 21.89
C TRP A 764 -0.67 -11.21 23.05
N LYS A 765 0.10 -12.31 23.12
CA LYS A 765 0.06 -13.25 24.26
C LYS A 765 0.34 -12.55 25.59
N CYS A 766 1.14 -11.49 25.58
CA CYS A 766 1.44 -10.67 26.75
C CYS A 766 0.36 -9.63 27.09
N GLN A 767 -0.81 -9.64 26.42
CA GLN A 767 -1.94 -8.74 26.68
C GLN A 767 -1.53 -7.26 26.75
N PRO A 768 -0.98 -6.68 25.67
CA PRO A 768 -0.52 -5.30 25.69
C PRO A 768 -1.70 -4.35 25.95
N LEU A 769 -1.47 -3.28 26.72
CA LEU A 769 -2.43 -2.19 26.88
C LEU A 769 -2.47 -1.30 25.64
N LEU A 770 -1.31 -1.13 25.01
CA LEU A 770 -1.14 -0.47 23.73
C LEU A 770 -0.16 -1.28 22.90
N TYR A 771 -0.48 -1.49 21.62
CA TYR A 771 0.48 -2.09 20.70
C TYR A 771 0.41 -1.39 19.34
N LEU A 772 1.42 -0.57 19.08
CA LEU A 772 1.62 0.13 17.81
C LEU A 772 2.65 -0.64 16.98
N PRO A 773 2.25 -1.31 15.89
CA PRO A 773 3.17 -2.02 15.01
C PRO A 773 3.99 -1.08 14.11
N LEU A 774 3.64 0.21 14.04
CA LEU A 774 4.34 1.28 13.29
C LEU A 774 4.62 0.94 11.81
N GLN A 775 3.67 0.27 11.16
CA GLN A 775 3.74 -0.21 9.78
C GLN A 775 2.64 0.39 8.87
N ASP A 776 1.93 1.40 9.36
CA ASP A 776 0.92 2.13 8.59
C ASP A 776 1.53 2.78 7.33
N PRO A 777 0.76 2.95 6.24
CA PRO A 777 1.24 3.71 5.09
C PRO A 777 1.51 5.17 5.47
N PRO A 778 2.44 5.85 4.78
CA PRO A 778 2.69 7.28 4.97
C PRO A 778 1.48 8.08 4.48
N SER A 779 0.43 8.14 5.30
CA SER A 779 -0.81 8.88 5.06
C SER A 779 -1.05 9.87 6.21
N ARG A 780 -2.06 10.73 6.06
CA ARG A 780 -2.50 11.65 7.13
C ARG A 780 -3.29 10.94 8.26
N ALA A 781 -3.43 9.60 8.21
CA ALA A 781 -4.25 8.81 9.13
C ALA A 781 -3.55 8.53 10.49
N PRO A 782 -4.31 8.18 11.56
CA PRO A 782 -3.72 7.74 12.82
C PRO A 782 -2.94 6.40 12.66
N LEU A 783 -1.96 6.18 13.54
CA LEU A 783 -1.26 4.92 13.76
C LEU A 783 -2.20 3.94 14.44
N LEU A 784 -2.35 2.75 13.86
CA LEU A 784 -3.30 1.74 14.30
C LEU A 784 -2.81 1.00 15.56
N ASP A 785 -3.48 1.21 16.69
CA ASP A 785 -3.39 0.31 17.84
C ASP A 785 -4.04 -1.06 17.55
N ILE A 786 -3.24 -2.12 17.68
CA ILE A 786 -3.65 -3.51 17.47
C ILE A 786 -3.78 -4.31 18.78
N SER A 787 -3.74 -3.65 19.94
CA SER A 787 -3.90 -4.31 21.25
C SER A 787 -5.32 -4.81 21.53
N GLY A 788 -6.30 -4.27 20.81
CA GLY A 788 -7.72 -4.52 21.06
C GLY A 788 -8.40 -3.47 21.94
N HIS A 789 -7.67 -2.47 22.46
CA HIS A 789 -8.21 -1.41 23.30
C HIS A 789 -8.61 -0.13 22.54
N GLY A 790 -8.32 -0.05 21.23
CA GLY A 790 -8.76 1.06 20.38
C GLY A 790 -8.04 2.38 20.64
N SER A 791 -6.84 2.34 21.23
CA SER A 791 -6.05 3.53 21.61
C SER A 791 -5.16 4.01 20.45
N HIS A 792 -5.78 4.36 19.31
CA HIS A 792 -5.06 4.78 18.11
C HIS A 792 -4.29 6.11 18.31
N VAL A 793 -3.06 6.22 17.77
CA VAL A 793 -2.15 7.35 18.05
C VAL A 793 -1.91 8.22 16.82
N LYS A 794 -1.91 9.55 16.93
CA LYS A 794 -1.63 10.45 15.80
C LYS A 794 -0.13 10.65 15.57
N ASN A 795 0.36 10.48 14.34
CA ASN A 795 1.74 10.83 13.95
C ASN A 795 1.88 12.37 13.70
N THR A 796 1.71 13.17 14.75
CA THR A 796 1.66 14.65 14.68
C THR A 796 2.95 15.28 14.16
N GLN A 797 4.10 14.67 14.47
CA GLN A 797 5.42 15.17 14.06
C GLN A 797 5.87 14.68 12.67
N ARG A 798 4.99 13.96 11.94
CA ARG A 798 5.22 13.45 10.58
C ARG A 798 6.54 12.68 10.47
N CYS A 799 6.78 11.78 11.42
CA CYS A 799 7.92 10.86 11.36
C CYS A 799 7.73 9.93 10.14
N ALA A 800 8.79 9.69 9.38
CA ALA A 800 8.71 8.90 8.16
C ALA A 800 8.52 7.41 8.49
N LEU A 801 7.60 6.74 7.80
CA LEU A 801 7.36 5.29 7.95
C LEU A 801 8.12 4.55 6.83
N ARG A 802 9.05 3.66 7.19
CA ARG A 802 9.82 2.83 6.25
C ARG A 802 9.18 1.44 6.08
N LYS A 803 8.91 1.04 4.83
CA LYS A 803 8.23 -0.21 4.42
C LYS A 803 9.07 -1.02 3.40
N PRO A 804 8.84 -2.35 3.24
CA PRO A 804 7.87 -3.24 3.92
C PRO A 804 8.42 -4.01 5.13
N PHE A 805 7.65 -4.18 6.22
CA PHE A 805 8.15 -4.88 7.42
C PHE A 805 8.06 -6.41 7.32
N ARG A 806 9.19 -7.08 7.54
CA ARG A 806 9.27 -8.50 7.95
C ARG A 806 10.19 -8.58 9.16
N ILE A 807 9.70 -9.18 10.25
CA ILE A 807 10.58 -9.66 11.32
C ILE A 807 11.04 -11.04 10.86
N PRO A 808 12.35 -11.31 10.76
CA PRO A 808 12.83 -12.65 10.51
C PRO A 808 12.27 -13.57 11.60
N HIS A 809 11.51 -14.60 11.21
CA HIS A 809 11.17 -15.68 12.13
C HIS A 809 12.46 -16.45 12.44
N PRO A 810 12.69 -16.88 13.69
CA PRO A 810 13.86 -17.72 14.01
C PRO A 810 13.94 -19.06 13.22
N ASP A 811 12.88 -19.44 12.50
CA ASP A 811 12.75 -20.74 11.82
C ASP A 811 12.49 -20.62 10.29
N GLN A 812 12.48 -19.41 9.72
CA GLN A 812 12.35 -19.26 8.25
C GLN A 812 13.72 -19.31 7.58
N VAL A 813 14.00 -20.44 6.93
CA VAL A 813 15.05 -20.54 5.91
C VAL A 813 14.68 -19.58 4.77
N ILE A 814 15.52 -18.57 4.54
CA ILE A 814 15.44 -17.75 3.34
C ILE A 814 16.03 -18.60 2.22
N ASP A 815 15.18 -19.10 1.33
CA ASP A 815 15.62 -19.77 0.10
C ASP A 815 16.41 -18.76 -0.74
N ALA A 816 17.71 -19.01 -0.90
CA ALA A 816 18.65 -18.06 -1.50
C ALA A 816 18.45 -17.85 -3.01
N ASP A 817 17.60 -18.64 -3.67
CA ASP A 817 17.44 -18.63 -5.13
C ASP A 817 16.22 -17.85 -5.65
N THR A 818 15.45 -17.16 -4.79
CA THR A 818 14.25 -16.41 -5.25
C THR A 818 14.17 -14.91 -4.92
N ASP A 819 15.15 -14.29 -4.26
CA ASP A 819 15.13 -12.82 -4.06
C ASP A 819 16.55 -12.22 -4.06
N SER A 820 17.15 -12.14 -5.25
CA SER A 820 18.38 -11.36 -5.46
C SER A 820 18.05 -9.89 -5.74
N GLN A 821 17.74 -9.09 -4.71
CA GLN A 821 17.99 -7.62 -4.61
C GLN A 821 17.19 -6.94 -3.45
N ASP A 822 17.27 -7.44 -2.21
CA ASP A 822 16.85 -6.59 -1.07
C ASP A 822 17.89 -6.56 0.06
N ASN A 823 18.94 -5.77 -0.17
CA ASN A 823 19.95 -5.46 0.83
C ASN A 823 19.35 -4.60 1.96
N GLY A 824 19.15 -5.18 3.14
CA GLY A 824 19.27 -4.48 4.43
C GLY A 824 18.28 -3.33 4.73
N LYS A 825 17.11 -3.29 4.10
CA LYS A 825 16.13 -2.23 4.35
C LYS A 825 15.65 -2.26 5.81
N ALA A 826 15.72 -1.10 6.47
CA ALA A 826 15.20 -0.89 7.82
C ALA A 826 13.69 -0.69 7.78
N PHE A 827 12.96 -1.22 8.76
CA PHE A 827 11.50 -1.22 8.79
C PHE A 827 10.95 -0.65 10.11
N GLY A 828 9.95 0.21 10.01
CA GLY A 828 9.38 0.95 11.15
C GLY A 828 9.46 2.45 10.97
N MET A 829 9.20 3.18 12.04
CA MET A 829 9.16 4.64 12.02
C MET A 829 10.54 5.24 12.24
N GLN A 830 11.00 6.04 11.29
CA GLN A 830 12.26 6.76 11.36
C GLN A 830 12.09 8.08 12.12
N LEU A 831 12.83 8.21 13.21
CA LEU A 831 12.98 9.42 14.01
C LEU A 831 14.27 10.14 13.63
N CYS A 832 14.15 11.40 13.22
CA CYS A 832 15.27 12.27 12.83
C CYS A 832 15.17 13.61 13.56
N GLY A 833 16.28 14.12 14.10
CA GLY A 833 16.43 15.50 14.57
C GLY A 833 15.30 15.98 15.50
N ASP A 834 15.36 15.60 16.76
CA ASP A 834 14.38 15.91 17.83
C ASP A 834 12.91 15.53 17.55
N LYS A 835 12.62 14.88 16.41
CA LYS A 835 11.29 14.30 16.16
C LYS A 835 11.05 13.10 17.06
N GLY A 836 9.80 12.93 17.50
CA GLY A 836 9.40 11.85 18.38
C GLY A 836 7.96 11.38 18.21
N LEU A 837 7.70 10.22 18.79
CA LEU A 837 6.37 9.63 18.95
C LEU A 837 5.86 9.93 20.35
N ALA A 838 4.72 10.62 20.44
CA ALA A 838 4.01 10.83 21.70
C ALA A 838 2.85 9.84 21.82
N VAL A 839 2.77 9.17 22.95
CA VAL A 839 1.69 8.24 23.33
C VAL A 839 0.95 8.84 24.51
N SER A 840 -0.33 9.14 24.34
CA SER A 840 -1.21 9.65 25.40
C SER A 840 -1.73 8.50 26.27
N GLY A 841 -1.51 8.58 27.59
CA GLY A 841 -1.74 7.43 28.49
C GLY A 841 -2.77 7.68 29.58
N GLU A 842 -4.06 7.71 29.23
CA GLU A 842 -5.15 7.68 30.22
C GLU A 842 -5.30 6.31 30.91
N LEU A 843 -4.67 5.24 30.38
CA LEU A 843 -4.86 3.83 30.78
C LEU A 843 -3.59 3.10 31.27
N ILE A 844 -2.47 3.79 31.50
CA ILE A 844 -1.20 3.12 31.87
C ILE A 844 -1.13 2.89 33.39
N PRO A 845 -1.08 1.63 33.88
CA PRO A 845 -1.04 1.31 35.30
C PRO A 845 0.33 1.65 35.93
N THR A 846 0.43 1.52 37.25
CA THR A 846 1.69 1.74 37.97
C THR A 846 2.76 0.72 37.59
N PHE A 847 2.37 -0.52 37.27
CA PHE A 847 3.28 -1.61 36.91
C PHE A 847 3.16 -1.95 35.42
N PHE A 848 4.18 -1.60 34.62
CA PHE A 848 4.20 -1.89 33.19
C PHE A 848 5.62 -2.01 32.63
N VAL A 849 5.72 -2.58 31.43
CA VAL A 849 6.93 -2.58 30.60
C VAL A 849 6.63 -1.87 29.29
N LEU A 850 7.28 -0.72 29.05
CA LEU A 850 7.35 -0.11 27.73
C LEU A 850 8.40 -0.85 26.93
N SER A 851 8.04 -1.44 25.80
CA SER A 851 8.90 -2.28 24.97
C SER A 851 8.87 -1.84 23.51
N PHE A 852 10.04 -1.71 22.89
CA PHE A 852 10.18 -1.45 21.46
C PHE A 852 11.50 -2.03 20.92
N LEU A 853 11.57 -2.33 19.61
CA LEU A 853 12.89 -2.51 18.98
C LEU A 853 13.33 -1.21 18.32
N ALA A 854 14.55 -0.80 18.63
CA ALA A 854 15.21 0.33 18.01
C ALA A 854 16.40 -0.15 17.17
N ARG A 855 16.53 0.36 15.96
CA ARG A 855 17.73 0.23 15.12
C ARG A 855 18.33 1.61 14.91
N ILE A 856 19.63 1.74 15.13
CA ILE A 856 20.33 3.01 14.95
C ILE A 856 21.15 2.88 13.67
N ASP A 857 20.91 3.78 12.72
CA ASP A 857 21.63 3.85 11.44
C ASP A 857 22.63 5.00 11.47
N GLN A 858 23.80 4.79 10.86
CA GLN A 858 24.81 5.83 10.64
C GLN A 858 25.12 5.93 9.15
N ASN A 859 25.05 7.14 8.60
CA ASN A 859 25.49 7.43 7.24
C ASN A 859 26.92 7.99 7.28
N GLU A 860 27.88 7.19 6.82
CA GLU A 860 29.32 7.53 6.87
C GLU A 860 29.68 8.71 5.94
N GLU A 861 28.88 8.98 4.90
CA GLU A 861 29.17 10.00 3.87
C GLU A 861 28.90 11.46 4.31
N LEU A 862 28.21 11.68 5.43
CA LEU A 862 27.68 12.99 5.85
C LEU A 862 28.35 13.58 7.11
N THR A 863 29.60 13.21 7.43
CA THR A 863 30.27 13.64 8.68
C THR A 863 30.74 15.09 8.64
N THR A 864 29.85 16.03 8.95
CA THR A 864 30.20 17.42 9.25
C THR A 864 29.85 17.76 10.69
N LYS A 865 30.90 17.98 11.51
CA LYS A 865 30.97 18.28 12.96
C LYS A 865 31.07 17.04 13.88
N ILE A 866 32.23 16.94 14.53
CA ILE A 866 32.56 15.96 15.56
C ILE A 866 31.96 16.47 16.88
N LEU A 867 30.88 15.84 17.34
CA LEU A 867 30.42 15.97 18.73
C LEU A 867 30.92 14.72 19.47
N ASP A 868 31.60 14.89 20.61
CA ASP A 868 32.18 13.75 21.36
C ASP A 868 31.11 12.74 21.81
N VAL A 869 29.91 13.23 22.15
CA VAL A 869 28.78 12.42 22.62
C VAL A 869 27.48 12.88 21.95
N VAL A 870 26.78 11.95 21.31
CA VAL A 870 25.50 12.23 20.61
C VAL A 870 24.37 11.43 21.25
N SER A 871 23.28 12.09 21.65
CA SER A 871 22.04 11.42 22.05
C SER A 871 21.33 10.86 20.82
N VAL A 872 21.07 9.54 20.80
CA VAL A 872 20.51 8.84 19.62
C VAL A 872 19.06 8.41 19.83
N VAL A 873 18.67 8.07 21.05
CA VAL A 873 17.28 7.75 21.43
C VAL A 873 17.05 8.26 22.85
N THR A 874 15.98 9.02 23.04
CA THR A 874 15.57 9.51 24.36
C THR A 874 14.11 9.13 24.61
N VAL A 875 13.84 8.44 25.72
CA VAL A 875 12.49 8.13 26.17
C VAL A 875 12.18 8.97 27.39
N ARG A 876 11.06 9.70 27.35
CA ARG A 876 10.57 10.54 28.45
C ARG A 876 9.20 10.08 28.89
N PHE A 877 9.04 9.91 30.20
CA PHE A 877 7.73 9.76 30.83
C PHE A 877 7.81 10.33 32.25
N ASN A 878 6.87 11.20 32.60
CA ASN A 878 6.85 11.93 33.87
C ASN A 878 8.19 12.65 34.17
N SER A 879 8.77 12.46 35.36
CA SER A 879 10.07 12.99 35.80
C SER A 879 11.26 12.08 35.44
N VAL A 880 11.04 11.08 34.57
CA VAL A 880 12.00 10.04 34.22
C VAL A 880 12.43 10.22 32.76
N GLU A 881 13.74 10.24 32.55
CA GLU A 881 14.37 10.29 31.23
C GLU A 881 15.36 9.14 31.08
N PHE A 882 15.14 8.30 30.07
CA PHE A 882 16.09 7.30 29.63
C PHE A 882 16.74 7.77 28.33
N ARG A 883 18.07 7.74 28.26
CA ARG A 883 18.84 8.23 27.12
C ARG A 883 19.86 7.20 26.67
N VAL A 884 19.90 6.93 25.38
CA VAL A 884 20.99 6.21 24.71
C VAL A 884 21.88 7.24 24.02
N SER A 885 23.19 7.14 24.23
CA SER A 885 24.19 8.02 23.63
C SER A 885 25.29 7.24 22.94
N TRP A 886 25.75 7.76 21.80
CA TRP A 886 26.91 7.27 21.06
C TRP A 886 28.16 8.09 21.43
N HIS A 887 29.21 7.42 21.89
CA HIS A 887 30.52 8.01 22.18
C HIS A 887 31.43 7.77 20.99
N GLN A 888 31.68 8.84 20.21
CA GLN A 888 32.39 8.71 18.95
C GLN A 888 33.86 8.30 19.16
N ALA A 889 34.52 8.84 20.19
CA ALA A 889 35.92 8.54 20.52
C ALA A 889 36.12 7.08 20.97
N GLU A 890 35.23 6.55 21.79
CA GLU A 890 35.32 5.18 22.32
C GLU A 890 34.70 4.13 21.40
N ARG A 891 33.99 4.57 20.35
CA ARG A 891 33.20 3.74 19.44
C ARG A 891 32.23 2.81 20.17
N LYS A 892 31.57 3.32 21.21
CA LYS A 892 30.67 2.56 22.08
C LYS A 892 29.38 3.32 22.36
N PHE A 893 28.30 2.57 22.59
CA PHE A 893 27.05 3.12 23.10
C PHE A 893 27.04 3.08 24.64
N SER A 894 26.46 4.11 25.24
CA SER A 894 26.11 4.14 26.66
C SER A 894 24.63 4.42 26.82
N CYS A 895 24.04 3.93 27.92
CA CYS A 895 22.72 4.31 28.33
C CYS A 895 22.75 5.01 29.70
N GLU A 896 21.86 5.98 29.87
CA GLU A 896 21.69 6.74 31.10
C GLU A 896 20.21 6.75 31.47
N LEU A 897 19.90 6.38 32.71
CA LEU A 897 18.57 6.48 33.29
C LEU A 897 18.58 7.54 34.39
N LYS A 898 17.76 8.58 34.23
CA LYS A 898 17.60 9.67 35.18
C LYS A 898 16.17 9.71 35.71
N GLY A 899 16.02 9.76 37.03
CA GLY A 899 14.73 9.93 37.69
C GLY A 899 14.87 10.88 38.87
N GLY A 900 14.15 12.01 38.84
CA GLY A 900 14.34 13.07 39.83
C GLY A 900 15.79 13.60 39.86
N ASN A 901 16.45 13.51 41.02
CA ASN A 901 17.84 13.92 41.22
C ASN A 901 18.87 12.78 41.06
N ILE A 902 18.45 11.56 40.77
CA ILE A 902 19.30 10.37 40.69
C ILE A 902 19.52 10.00 39.21
N ALA A 903 20.77 9.72 38.82
CA ALA A 903 21.13 9.27 37.48
C ALA A 903 22.10 8.07 37.54
N GLN A 904 21.85 7.05 36.74
CA GLN A 904 22.73 5.89 36.59
C GLN A 904 23.13 5.71 35.13
N LYS A 905 24.42 5.45 34.87
CA LYS A 905 24.99 5.24 33.54
C LYS A 905 25.58 3.85 33.41
N ALA A 906 25.39 3.21 32.27
CA ALA A 906 25.94 1.89 31.94
C ALA A 906 26.30 1.80 30.44
N SER A 907 27.11 0.81 30.07
CA SER A 907 27.41 0.52 28.67
C SER A 907 26.24 -0.23 28.02
N ALA A 908 25.87 0.12 26.79
CA ALA A 908 24.75 -0.48 26.08
C ALA A 908 25.23 -1.47 25.01
N LEU A 909 24.60 -2.66 24.96
CA LEU A 909 24.85 -3.70 23.96
C LEU A 909 24.17 -3.35 22.62
N LEU A 910 24.56 -2.24 22.00
CA LEU A 910 23.98 -1.72 20.75
C LEU A 910 25.03 -1.70 19.64
N VAL A 911 24.61 -1.94 18.40
CA VAL A 911 25.45 -1.89 17.20
C VAL A 911 24.68 -1.19 16.09
N PHE A 912 25.35 -0.33 15.32
CA PHE A 912 24.72 0.32 14.16
C PHE A 912 24.19 -0.71 13.15
N GLY A 913 23.03 -0.40 12.57
CA GLY A 913 22.35 -1.24 11.58
C GLY A 913 21.63 -2.47 12.14
N GLN A 914 21.76 -2.76 13.44
CA GLN A 914 21.06 -3.87 14.10
C GLN A 914 19.90 -3.36 14.94
N TYR A 915 18.81 -4.15 14.97
CA TYR A 915 17.76 -3.92 15.95
C TYR A 915 18.25 -4.34 17.32
N ALA A 916 17.83 -3.59 18.33
CA ALA A 916 17.98 -3.93 19.73
C ALA A 916 16.63 -3.79 20.42
N HIS A 917 16.34 -4.69 21.34
CA HIS A 917 15.20 -4.56 22.23
C HIS A 917 15.55 -3.57 23.34
N ILE A 918 14.73 -2.54 23.49
CA ILE A 918 14.81 -1.61 24.62
C ILE A 918 13.49 -1.75 25.38
N ALA A 919 13.59 -2.06 26.67
CA ALA A 919 12.47 -2.11 27.56
C ALA A 919 12.70 -1.24 28.80
N ILE A 920 11.67 -0.48 29.18
CA ILE A 920 11.63 0.27 30.43
C ILE A 920 10.51 -0.31 31.28
N ALA A 921 10.89 -0.99 32.35
CA ALA A 921 10.01 -1.62 33.31
C ALA A 921 9.82 -0.68 34.52
N ARG A 922 8.60 -0.26 34.77
CA ARG A 922 8.23 0.52 35.96
C ARG A 922 7.61 -0.41 36.99
N GLY A 923 8.27 -0.58 38.13
CA GLY A 923 7.73 -1.18 39.34
C GLY A 923 7.18 -0.12 40.31
N GLY A 924 6.71 -0.56 41.48
CA GLY A 924 6.10 0.33 42.47
C GLY A 924 7.07 1.38 43.03
N SER A 925 8.32 0.99 43.29
CA SER A 925 9.36 1.86 43.87
C SER A 925 10.65 1.91 43.04
N SER A 926 10.67 1.29 41.86
CA SER A 926 11.88 1.17 41.05
C SER A 926 11.55 1.21 39.56
N ILE A 927 12.48 1.76 38.77
CA ILE A 927 12.42 1.77 37.31
C ILE A 927 13.66 1.09 36.80
N VAL A 928 13.47 0.05 35.99
CA VAL A 928 14.54 -0.79 35.46
C VAL A 928 14.53 -0.71 33.94
N VAL A 929 15.71 -0.56 33.35
CA VAL A 929 15.89 -0.62 31.89
C VAL A 929 16.58 -1.92 31.52
N TYR A 930 16.01 -2.59 30.52
CA TYR A 930 16.59 -3.75 29.88
C TYR A 930 16.97 -3.41 28.44
N VAL A 931 18.19 -3.78 28.03
CA VAL A 931 18.64 -3.73 26.64
C VAL A 931 18.98 -5.14 26.21
N ASN A 932 18.35 -5.63 25.13
CA ASN A 932 18.46 -7.01 24.66
C ASN A 932 18.25 -8.02 25.80
N GLY A 933 17.25 -7.75 26.64
CA GLY A 933 16.88 -8.56 27.81
C GLY A 933 17.94 -8.69 28.90
N ALA A 934 19.02 -7.91 28.87
CA ALA A 934 19.94 -7.76 29.99
C ALA A 934 19.58 -6.49 30.78
N GLN A 935 19.57 -6.57 32.10
CA GLN A 935 19.36 -5.41 32.96
C GLN A 935 20.55 -4.45 32.82
N THR A 936 20.28 -3.21 32.42
CA THR A 936 21.33 -2.23 32.11
C THR A 936 21.36 -1.06 33.09
N ALA A 937 20.20 -0.61 33.58
CA ALA A 937 20.10 0.47 34.57
C ALA A 937 18.87 0.30 35.48
N VAL A 938 18.96 0.78 36.72
CA VAL A 938 17.93 0.76 37.77
C VAL A 938 17.98 2.08 38.54
N VAL A 939 16.82 2.69 38.77
CA VAL A 939 16.68 3.82 39.70
C VAL A 939 15.51 3.56 40.64
N ASP A 940 15.77 3.63 41.94
CA ASP A 940 14.75 3.50 43.00
C ASP A 940 14.21 4.88 43.42
N GLY A 941 12.92 4.97 43.73
CA GLY A 941 12.25 6.20 44.15
C GLY A 941 10.74 6.08 44.32
N GLU A 942 10.11 7.08 44.94
CA GLU A 942 8.65 7.20 45.02
C GLU A 942 8.12 7.97 43.80
N TRP A 943 7.34 7.30 42.94
CA TRP A 943 6.88 7.86 41.66
C TRP A 943 5.37 8.08 41.65
N GLN A 944 4.92 9.33 41.49
CA GLN A 944 3.48 9.67 41.42
C GLN A 944 2.77 9.03 40.20
N ALA A 945 1.48 8.75 40.36
CA ALA A 945 0.62 8.00 39.43
C ALA A 945 -0.29 8.88 38.55
N ASP A 946 0.08 10.14 38.27
CA ASP A 946 -0.70 11.00 37.37
C ASP A 946 -0.38 10.73 35.88
N GLY A 947 -1.37 11.01 35.02
CA GLY A 947 -1.47 10.63 33.60
C GLY A 947 -0.15 10.54 32.84
N GLN A 948 0.15 9.35 32.33
CA GLN A 948 1.48 8.99 31.84
C GLN A 948 1.60 9.22 30.34
N ASN A 949 2.10 10.39 29.93
CA ASN A 949 2.45 10.63 28.53
C ASN A 949 3.88 10.11 28.26
N ILE A 950 4.00 9.11 27.39
CA ILE A 950 5.29 8.54 26.98
C ILE A 950 5.72 9.18 25.67
N THR A 951 6.93 9.72 25.60
CA THR A 951 7.50 10.26 24.36
C THR A 951 8.81 9.57 24.02
N ILE A 952 8.91 9.02 22.81
CA ILE A 952 10.15 8.44 22.27
C ILE A 952 10.70 9.41 21.23
N ILE A 953 11.88 9.98 21.48
CA ILE A 953 12.51 11.04 20.70
C ILE A 953 13.76 10.46 20.01
N GLY A 954 13.93 10.82 18.75
CA GLY A 954 15.09 10.45 17.95
C GLY A 954 16.37 11.23 18.30
N PRO A 955 17.38 11.19 17.41
CA PRO A 955 18.66 11.86 17.64
C PRO A 955 18.53 13.37 17.81
N ALA A 956 19.41 13.97 18.62
CA ALA A 956 19.43 15.40 18.89
C ALA A 956 19.52 16.26 17.61
N SER A 957 18.90 17.46 17.60
CA SER A 957 19.03 18.41 16.49
C SER A 957 20.50 18.71 16.16
N GLY A 958 20.86 18.60 14.88
CA GLY A 958 22.22 18.81 14.37
C GLY A 958 22.99 17.54 14.00
N CYS A 959 22.49 16.35 14.33
CA CYS A 959 23.12 15.07 13.96
C CYS A 959 22.50 14.45 12.70
N SER A 960 22.77 15.03 11.52
CA SER A 960 22.23 14.55 10.24
C SER A 960 22.74 13.18 9.78
N SER A 961 23.87 12.73 10.33
CA SER A 961 24.52 11.45 10.00
C SER A 961 23.95 10.25 10.76
N ILE A 962 23.11 10.45 11.79
CA ILE A 962 22.53 9.38 12.61
C ILE A 962 21.01 9.42 12.54
N ALA A 963 20.38 8.26 12.36
CA ALA A 963 18.92 8.10 12.43
C ALA A 963 18.56 6.95 13.37
N ALA A 964 17.43 7.08 14.08
CA ALA A 964 16.86 5.99 14.87
C ALA A 964 15.58 5.49 14.20
N VAL A 965 15.43 4.18 14.06
CA VAL A 965 14.25 3.53 13.52
C VAL A 965 13.59 2.70 14.62
N VAL A 966 12.33 3.01 14.94
CA VAL A 966 11.53 2.29 15.94
C VAL A 966 10.56 1.37 15.21
N SER A 967 10.68 0.07 15.43
CA SER A 967 9.89 -0.95 14.70
C SER A 967 8.46 -1.06 15.18
N HIS A 968 8.23 -0.94 16.48
CA HIS A 968 6.95 -1.10 17.14
C HIS A 968 7.04 -0.45 18.52
N VAL A 969 5.90 -0.21 19.16
CA VAL A 969 5.83 0.22 20.57
C VAL A 969 4.73 -0.58 21.25
N ALA A 970 5.07 -1.30 22.31
CA ALA A 970 4.13 -2.04 23.13
C ALA A 970 4.23 -1.62 24.59
N VAL A 971 3.09 -1.50 25.27
CA VAL A 971 3.01 -1.28 26.72
C VAL A 971 2.41 -2.54 27.33
N ILE A 972 3.23 -3.33 28.03
CA ILE A 972 2.84 -4.61 28.63
C ILE A 972 2.50 -4.40 30.10
N PRO A 973 1.30 -4.78 30.57
CA PRO A 973 0.99 -4.77 31.99
C PRO A 973 1.79 -5.87 32.70
N ALA A 974 2.24 -5.63 33.92
CA ALA A 974 2.93 -6.63 34.72
C ALA A 974 2.49 -6.54 36.19
N LYS A 975 2.54 -7.65 36.91
CA LYS A 975 2.15 -7.71 38.33
C LYS A 975 3.35 -7.73 39.27
N SER A 976 4.51 -8.14 38.77
CA SER A 976 5.74 -8.25 39.55
C SER A 976 6.98 -7.97 38.70
N LEU A 977 8.10 -7.67 39.36
CA LEU A 977 9.39 -7.49 38.70
C LEU A 977 9.83 -8.76 37.94
N GLY A 978 9.56 -9.94 38.49
CA GLY A 978 9.92 -11.22 37.87
C GLY A 978 9.18 -11.49 36.55
N GLU A 979 7.91 -11.07 36.43
CA GLU A 979 7.18 -11.12 35.15
C GLU A 979 7.80 -10.18 34.11
N MET A 980 8.26 -9.00 34.52
CA MET A 980 8.92 -8.03 33.65
C MET A 980 10.26 -8.57 33.14
N GLU A 981 11.05 -9.18 34.02
CA GLU A 981 12.32 -9.85 33.68
C GLU A 981 12.10 -11.00 32.69
N ALA A 982 11.12 -11.87 32.96
CA ALA A 982 10.80 -12.99 32.07
C ALA A 982 10.36 -12.51 30.68
N PHE A 983 9.55 -11.46 30.60
CA PHE A 983 9.17 -10.83 29.34
C PHE A 983 10.40 -10.29 28.58
N CYS A 984 11.27 -9.54 29.26
CA CYS A 984 12.46 -8.97 28.64
C CYS A 984 13.45 -10.06 28.19
N ALA A 985 13.56 -11.16 28.95
CA ALA A 985 14.37 -12.31 28.57
C ALA A 985 13.80 -13.01 27.33
N ALA A 986 12.48 -13.17 27.22
CA ALA A 986 11.83 -13.76 26.05
C ALA A 986 11.96 -12.85 24.81
N MET A 987 11.95 -11.53 24.96
CA MET A 987 12.16 -10.59 23.86
C MET A 987 13.50 -10.75 23.14
N LYS A 988 14.52 -11.36 23.79
CA LYS A 988 15.82 -11.68 23.18
C LYS A 988 15.70 -12.52 21.91
N SER A 989 14.71 -13.41 21.82
CA SER A 989 14.54 -14.28 20.65
C SER A 989 14.09 -13.51 19.39
N PHE A 990 13.61 -12.27 19.54
CA PHE A 990 13.11 -11.44 18.43
C PHE A 990 14.10 -10.36 17.98
N VAL A 991 15.27 -10.26 18.62
CA VAL A 991 16.33 -9.33 18.25
C VAL A 991 17.35 -10.08 17.40
N SER A 992 17.64 -9.58 16.19
CA SER A 992 18.69 -10.11 15.31
C SER A 992 19.98 -10.29 16.07
N ALA A 993 20.38 -11.54 16.30
CA ALA A 993 21.76 -11.80 16.71
C ALA A 993 22.68 -11.27 15.60
N PRO A 994 23.87 -10.75 15.94
CA PRO A 994 24.80 -10.26 14.94
C PRO A 994 25.01 -11.34 13.87
N PRO A 995 24.93 -10.99 12.57
CA PRO A 995 25.15 -11.95 11.51
C PRO A 995 26.56 -12.52 11.65
N LEU A 996 26.73 -13.79 11.26
CA LEU A 996 28.04 -14.41 11.24
C LEU A 996 28.99 -13.56 10.40
N LYS A 997 30.17 -13.29 10.92
CA LYS A 997 31.21 -12.53 10.23
C LYS A 997 32.05 -13.50 9.42
N ALA A 998 32.24 -13.22 8.13
CA ALA A 998 33.08 -14.03 7.25
C ALA A 998 34.55 -13.60 7.33
N PHE A 999 35.44 -14.57 7.52
CA PHE A 999 36.89 -14.36 7.58
C PHE A 999 37.61 -15.25 6.55
N GLY A 1000 38.48 -14.64 5.76
CA GLY A 1000 39.36 -15.34 4.82
C GLY A 1000 40.71 -15.76 5.44
N PRO A 1001 41.54 -16.51 4.70
CA PRO A 1001 42.88 -16.93 5.14
C PRO A 1001 43.88 -15.79 5.35
N ASP A 1002 43.61 -14.62 4.79
CA ASP A 1002 44.35 -13.36 4.96
C ASP A 1002 43.94 -12.59 6.23
N GLY A 1003 42.90 -13.05 6.93
CA GLY A 1003 42.32 -12.36 8.08
C GLY A 1003 41.44 -11.16 7.69
N GLU A 1004 41.21 -10.94 6.38
CA GLU A 1004 40.32 -9.87 5.94
C GLU A 1004 38.85 -10.25 6.18
N ARG A 1005 38.09 -9.25 6.62
CA ARG A 1005 36.64 -9.40 6.83
C ARG A 1005 35.92 -9.30 5.49
N SER A 1006 35.39 -10.42 5.02
CA SER A 1006 34.62 -10.49 3.78
C SER A 1006 33.18 -9.99 3.95
N LYS A 1007 32.57 -9.52 2.85
CA LYS A 1007 31.14 -9.17 2.77
C LYS A 1007 30.24 -10.40 2.52
N GLU A 1008 30.83 -11.59 2.38
CA GLU A 1008 30.10 -12.84 2.19
C GLU A 1008 29.16 -13.12 3.36
N LYS A 1009 27.98 -13.67 3.05
CA LYS A 1009 26.95 -14.05 4.04
C LYS A 1009 26.88 -15.57 4.11
N CYS A 1010 26.71 -16.09 5.32
CA CYS A 1010 26.48 -17.51 5.54
C CYS A 1010 25.10 -17.90 5.00
N GLY A 1011 25.04 -18.87 4.08
CA GLY A 1011 23.76 -19.44 3.60
C GLY A 1011 23.16 -20.50 4.52
N GLU A 1012 23.90 -20.94 5.54
CA GLU A 1012 23.46 -22.01 6.45
C GLU A 1012 22.61 -21.47 7.60
N ALA A 1013 21.31 -21.78 7.60
CA ALA A 1013 20.35 -21.27 8.58
C ALA A 1013 20.64 -21.79 10.00
N ALA A 1014 21.01 -23.07 10.13
CA ALA A 1014 21.34 -23.67 11.43
C ALA A 1014 22.66 -23.15 12.03
N ALA A 1015 23.52 -22.53 11.22
CA ALA A 1015 24.76 -21.90 11.68
C ALA A 1015 24.49 -20.60 12.45
N GLY A 1016 23.39 -19.90 12.14
CA GLY A 1016 23.08 -18.59 12.71
C GLY A 1016 22.87 -18.63 14.22
N ALA A 1017 23.27 -17.57 14.92
CA ALA A 1017 23.13 -17.47 16.38
C ALA A 1017 21.69 -17.60 16.89
N GLN A 1018 20.71 -17.19 16.08
CA GLN A 1018 19.29 -17.25 16.45
C GLN A 1018 18.66 -18.62 16.27
N SER A 1019 19.31 -19.53 15.56
CA SER A 1019 18.77 -20.87 15.28
C SER A 1019 18.56 -21.68 16.57
N GLY A 1020 19.33 -21.37 17.62
CA GLY A 1020 19.39 -22.13 18.87
C GLY A 1020 19.99 -23.52 18.69
N TYR A 1021 20.47 -23.86 17.50
CA TYR A 1021 21.26 -25.06 17.27
C TYR A 1021 22.70 -24.83 17.72
N ARG A 1022 23.43 -25.89 18.06
CA ARG A 1022 24.90 -25.88 18.18
C ARG A 1022 25.52 -26.73 17.07
N ALA A 1023 26.73 -26.41 16.63
CA ALA A 1023 27.51 -27.34 15.83
C ALA A 1023 27.83 -28.57 16.70
N ALA A 1024 27.29 -29.73 16.34
CA ALA A 1024 27.50 -30.96 17.09
C ALA A 1024 28.55 -31.85 16.41
N ARG A 1025 28.55 -31.88 15.08
CA ARG A 1025 29.54 -32.62 14.29
C ARG A 1025 30.00 -31.86 13.06
N VAL A 1026 31.22 -32.13 12.61
CA VAL A 1026 31.71 -31.71 11.28
C VAL A 1026 32.18 -32.94 10.52
N LEU A 1027 31.53 -33.21 9.39
CA LEU A 1027 31.86 -34.27 8.45
C LEU A 1027 32.79 -33.71 7.38
N MET A 1028 33.88 -34.40 7.07
CA MET A 1028 34.88 -33.95 6.11
C MET A 1028 35.26 -35.09 5.15
N TRP A 1029 35.41 -34.74 3.88
CA TRP A 1029 35.81 -35.63 2.79
C TRP A 1029 37.14 -35.15 2.20
N GLY A 1030 38.07 -36.08 2.02
CA GLY A 1030 39.35 -35.79 1.41
C GLY A 1030 40.21 -37.03 1.25
N GLY A 1031 41.21 -36.90 0.39
CA GLY A 1031 42.24 -37.91 0.08
C GLY A 1031 43.53 -37.19 -0.28
N ASP A 1032 43.90 -37.19 -1.56
CA ASP A 1032 45.05 -36.42 -2.07
C ASP A 1032 44.80 -34.90 -2.04
N PHE A 1033 43.53 -34.48 -2.08
CA PHE A 1033 43.07 -33.10 -1.91
C PHE A 1033 41.90 -33.06 -0.93
N PHE A 1034 41.50 -31.86 -0.52
CA PHE A 1034 40.30 -31.65 0.27
C PHE A 1034 39.06 -31.56 -0.64
N ASP A 1035 38.11 -32.46 -0.46
CA ASP A 1035 36.98 -32.65 -1.38
C ASP A 1035 35.68 -31.99 -0.88
N GLY A 1036 35.47 -31.87 0.44
CA GLY A 1036 34.30 -31.20 0.99
C GLY A 1036 34.11 -31.31 2.49
N LEU A 1037 33.15 -30.54 3.02
CA LEU A 1037 32.68 -30.65 4.40
C LEU A 1037 31.18 -30.40 4.54
N GLN A 1038 30.65 -30.82 5.69
CA GLN A 1038 29.27 -30.61 6.10
C GLN A 1038 29.20 -30.49 7.62
N PHE A 1039 28.57 -29.43 8.11
CA PHE A 1039 28.27 -29.28 9.53
C PHE A 1039 26.96 -30.01 9.87
N VAL A 1040 26.89 -30.59 11.07
CA VAL A 1040 25.68 -31.20 11.62
C VAL A 1040 25.34 -30.51 12.92
N TYR A 1041 24.09 -30.08 13.04
CA TYR A 1041 23.60 -29.20 14.07
C TYR A 1041 22.61 -29.91 15.00
N GLU A 1042 22.64 -29.61 16.29
CA GLU A 1042 21.73 -30.18 17.29
C GLU A 1042 21.12 -29.11 18.19
N LYS A 1043 19.87 -29.32 18.60
CA LYS A 1043 19.12 -28.45 19.53
C LYS A 1043 18.33 -29.33 20.50
N ALA A 1044 18.31 -28.96 21.77
CA ALA A 1044 17.60 -29.73 22.79
C ALA A 1044 16.11 -29.89 22.43
N GLY A 1045 15.64 -31.14 22.38
CA GLY A 1045 14.26 -31.46 22.01
C GLY A 1045 13.94 -31.41 20.51
N ALA A 1046 14.93 -31.24 19.63
CA ALA A 1046 14.76 -31.23 18.17
C ALA A 1046 15.66 -32.27 17.49
N PRO A 1047 15.27 -32.79 16.30
CA PRO A 1047 16.13 -33.70 15.53
C PRO A 1047 17.39 -33.00 15.03
N ALA A 1048 18.47 -33.77 14.85
CA ALA A 1048 19.71 -33.25 14.29
C ALA A 1048 19.52 -32.79 12.84
N VAL A 1049 20.07 -31.63 12.49
CA VAL A 1049 19.97 -31.03 11.16
C VAL A 1049 21.32 -31.13 10.46
N PHE A 1050 21.33 -31.74 9.28
CA PHE A 1050 22.51 -31.75 8.41
C PHE A 1050 22.53 -30.45 7.60
N GLY A 1051 23.60 -29.67 7.74
CA GLY A 1051 23.82 -28.49 6.92
C GLY A 1051 24.12 -28.84 5.47
N THR A 1052 24.44 -27.83 4.67
CA THR A 1052 24.79 -27.96 3.27
C THR A 1052 26.15 -28.65 3.13
N LEU A 1053 26.21 -29.71 2.32
CA LEU A 1053 27.48 -30.33 1.92
C LEU A 1053 28.19 -29.43 0.90
N VAL A 1054 29.24 -28.74 1.34
CA VAL A 1054 30.09 -27.90 0.50
C VAL A 1054 31.25 -28.77 -0.01
N GLY A 1055 31.13 -29.30 -1.23
CA GLY A 1055 32.13 -30.19 -1.80
C GLY A 1055 32.04 -30.39 -3.31
N ASN A 1056 33.14 -30.87 -3.90
CA ASN A 1056 33.25 -31.20 -5.32
C ASN A 1056 32.44 -32.47 -5.68
N GLY A 1057 32.53 -32.92 -6.93
CA GLY A 1057 31.84 -34.14 -7.39
C GLY A 1057 32.25 -35.43 -6.66
N SER A 1058 33.45 -35.48 -6.05
CA SER A 1058 33.89 -36.62 -5.24
C SER A 1058 33.14 -36.69 -3.91
N ALA A 1059 33.10 -35.58 -3.16
CA ALA A 1059 32.39 -35.50 -1.89
C ALA A 1059 30.89 -35.79 -2.05
N LYS A 1060 30.26 -35.29 -3.12
CA LYS A 1060 28.83 -35.54 -3.39
C LYS A 1060 28.52 -37.02 -3.68
N ARG A 1061 29.40 -37.74 -4.38
CA ARG A 1061 29.23 -39.18 -4.65
C ARG A 1061 29.40 -40.04 -3.41
N HIS A 1062 30.24 -39.62 -2.46
CA HIS A 1062 30.53 -40.35 -1.23
C HIS A 1062 29.89 -39.70 0.02
N ALA A 1063 28.81 -38.95 -0.15
CA ALA A 1063 28.17 -38.17 0.93
C ALA A 1063 27.71 -39.03 2.12
N SER A 1064 27.49 -40.34 1.94
CA SER A 1064 27.12 -41.27 3.01
C SER A 1064 28.31 -41.73 3.88
N HIS A 1065 29.55 -41.52 3.44
CA HIS A 1065 30.76 -42.00 4.11
C HIS A 1065 31.82 -40.89 4.16
N ALA A 1066 31.81 -40.11 5.24
CA ALA A 1066 32.85 -39.11 5.49
C ALA A 1066 34.22 -39.75 5.74
N THR A 1067 35.29 -39.17 5.20
CA THR A 1067 36.67 -39.61 5.48
C THR A 1067 37.01 -39.39 6.96
N VAL A 1068 36.60 -38.24 7.49
CA VAL A 1068 36.90 -37.81 8.86
C VAL A 1068 35.67 -37.15 9.47
N THR A 1069 35.37 -37.47 10.73
CA THR A 1069 34.29 -36.85 11.51
C THR A 1069 34.86 -36.22 12.77
N LEU A 1070 34.45 -34.98 13.07
CA LEU A 1070 34.71 -34.29 14.33
C LEU A 1070 33.42 -34.28 15.16
N GLU A 1071 33.39 -34.98 16.29
CA GLU A 1071 32.32 -34.87 17.29
C GLU A 1071 32.68 -33.84 18.37
N LEU A 1072 31.77 -32.89 18.65
CA LEU A 1072 31.92 -31.82 19.63
C LEU A 1072 31.14 -32.14 20.93
N LEU A 1073 31.72 -31.81 22.08
CA LEU A 1073 31.00 -31.78 23.37
C LEU A 1073 29.91 -30.69 23.39
N GLU A 1074 29.04 -30.72 24.38
CA GLU A 1074 27.95 -29.73 24.50
C GLU A 1074 28.49 -28.30 24.68
N ASP A 1075 29.65 -28.17 25.31
CA ASP A 1075 30.37 -26.93 25.58
C ASP A 1075 31.65 -26.77 24.74
N GLU A 1076 31.83 -27.58 23.70
CA GLU A 1076 32.96 -27.48 22.78
C GLU A 1076 32.56 -26.80 21.48
N VAL A 1077 33.38 -25.86 21.02
CA VAL A 1077 33.15 -25.11 19.78
C VAL A 1077 34.36 -25.19 18.87
N VAL A 1078 34.17 -25.03 17.56
CA VAL A 1078 35.28 -24.86 16.62
C VAL A 1078 35.79 -23.42 16.75
N SER A 1079 37.02 -23.23 17.19
CA SER A 1079 37.57 -21.90 17.48
C SER A 1079 38.40 -21.34 16.33
N ARG A 1080 39.02 -22.21 15.51
CA ARG A 1080 39.95 -21.81 14.45
C ARG A 1080 40.01 -22.84 13.33
N VAL A 1081 40.30 -22.36 12.12
CA VAL A 1081 40.58 -23.19 10.95
C VAL A 1081 41.93 -22.81 10.33
N SER A 1082 42.69 -23.83 9.96
CA SER A 1082 43.98 -23.73 9.27
C SER A 1082 44.08 -24.81 8.22
N GLY A 1083 45.11 -24.84 7.40
CA GLY A 1083 45.26 -25.91 6.41
C GLY A 1083 46.41 -25.65 5.46
N ARG A 1084 46.39 -26.34 4.31
CA ARG A 1084 47.35 -26.15 3.23
C ARG A 1084 46.63 -25.83 1.93
N THR A 1085 47.14 -24.85 1.20
CA THR A 1085 46.57 -24.37 -0.06
C THR A 1085 47.66 -24.05 -1.08
N GLY A 1086 47.44 -24.47 -2.32
CA GLY A 1086 48.26 -24.12 -3.49
C GLY A 1086 47.40 -23.40 -4.54
N ALA A 1087 47.30 -23.98 -5.73
CA ALA A 1087 46.26 -23.60 -6.69
C ALA A 1087 44.85 -24.00 -6.23
N TRP A 1088 44.77 -24.93 -5.27
CA TRP A 1088 43.55 -25.50 -4.70
C TRP A 1088 43.75 -25.77 -3.21
N THR A 1089 42.67 -26.05 -2.48
CA THR A 1089 42.74 -26.44 -1.06
C THR A 1089 43.20 -27.90 -0.96
N ASP A 1090 44.42 -28.12 -0.47
CA ASP A 1090 44.99 -29.46 -0.31
C ASP A 1090 44.49 -30.13 0.98
N SER A 1091 44.48 -29.41 2.09
CA SER A 1091 43.94 -29.92 3.37
C SER A 1091 43.40 -28.81 4.26
N ILE A 1092 42.50 -29.19 5.18
CA ILE A 1092 41.96 -28.34 6.24
C ILE A 1092 42.21 -29.01 7.60
N THR A 1093 42.45 -28.19 8.61
CA THR A 1093 42.58 -28.56 10.01
C THR A 1093 41.68 -27.68 10.87
N LEU A 1094 40.70 -28.28 11.53
CA LEU A 1094 39.80 -27.61 12.47
C LEU A 1094 40.36 -27.70 13.89
N HIS A 1095 40.33 -26.59 14.63
CA HIS A 1095 40.75 -26.50 16.03
C HIS A 1095 39.54 -26.18 16.91
N THR A 1096 39.46 -26.80 18.10
CA THR A 1096 38.35 -26.57 19.04
C THR A 1096 38.75 -25.72 20.26
N SER A 1097 37.76 -25.23 21.01
CA SER A 1097 37.97 -24.49 22.26
C SER A 1097 38.75 -25.28 23.32
N PHE A 1098 38.66 -26.62 23.30
CA PHE A 1098 39.42 -27.50 24.19
C PHE A 1098 40.78 -27.95 23.62
N GLY A 1099 41.25 -27.30 22.55
CA GLY A 1099 42.57 -27.54 21.98
C GLY A 1099 42.70 -28.86 21.20
N ARG A 1100 41.59 -29.45 20.75
CA ARG A 1100 41.62 -30.55 19.77
C ARG A 1100 41.91 -30.00 18.39
N SER A 1101 42.60 -30.80 17.59
CA SER A 1101 42.78 -30.51 16.17
C SER A 1101 42.50 -31.76 15.34
N ILE A 1102 41.87 -31.58 14.18
CA ILE A 1102 41.52 -32.67 13.27
C ILE A 1102 41.76 -32.22 11.83
N THR A 1103 42.50 -33.03 11.06
CA THR A 1103 42.95 -32.70 9.70
C THR A 1103 42.33 -33.64 8.68
N CYS A 1104 41.93 -33.10 7.52
CA CYS A 1104 41.42 -33.86 6.38
C CYS A 1104 42.00 -33.30 5.07
N GLY A 1105 42.40 -34.18 4.14
CA GLY A 1105 43.01 -33.84 2.85
C GLY A 1105 44.50 -34.22 2.74
N GLY A 1106 45.15 -33.76 1.68
CA GLY A 1106 46.50 -34.13 1.30
C GLY A 1106 47.62 -33.22 1.84
N LYS A 1107 48.86 -33.57 1.46
CA LYS A 1107 50.09 -32.92 1.94
C LYS A 1107 50.63 -31.80 1.02
N GLY A 1108 49.92 -31.47 -0.05
CA GLY A 1108 50.29 -30.41 -1.00
C GLY A 1108 50.16 -28.99 -0.43
N GLY A 1109 50.50 -27.97 -1.22
CA GLY A 1109 50.26 -26.56 -0.88
C GLY A 1109 51.16 -25.96 0.21
N GLY A 1110 51.00 -24.65 0.46
CA GLY A 1110 51.59 -23.90 1.57
C GLY A 1110 50.60 -23.67 2.70
N ASP A 1111 51.08 -23.42 3.91
CA ASP A 1111 50.23 -23.29 5.10
C ASP A 1111 49.38 -22.01 5.07
N PHE A 1112 48.13 -22.12 5.51
CA PHE A 1112 47.25 -20.97 5.78
C PHE A 1112 46.59 -21.08 7.15
N ASN A 1113 46.21 -19.93 7.71
CA ASN A 1113 45.47 -19.86 8.97
C ASN A 1113 44.47 -18.72 8.91
N VAL A 1114 43.19 -19.01 9.21
CA VAL A 1114 42.16 -17.97 9.26
C VAL A 1114 42.22 -17.28 10.62
N ALA A 1115 42.55 -16.00 10.62
CA ALA A 1115 42.59 -15.19 11.83
C ALA A 1115 41.16 -14.80 12.27
N THR A 1116 40.66 -15.44 13.32
CA THR A 1116 39.38 -15.11 13.96
C THR A 1116 39.60 -14.34 15.28
N PRO A 1117 38.69 -13.45 15.70
CA PRO A 1117 38.80 -12.78 17.00
C PRO A 1117 38.79 -13.77 18.17
N ALA A 1118 39.37 -13.38 19.31
CA ALA A 1118 39.30 -14.17 20.54
C ALA A 1118 37.83 -14.37 20.97
N ASP A 1119 37.55 -15.49 21.65
CA ASP A 1119 36.23 -15.85 22.18
C ASP A 1119 35.13 -15.97 21.11
N THR A 1120 35.51 -16.48 19.94
CA THR A 1120 34.59 -16.71 18.83
C THR A 1120 34.45 -18.19 18.46
N GLU A 1121 33.30 -18.54 17.88
CA GLU A 1121 32.98 -19.88 17.38
C GLU A 1121 32.78 -19.84 15.86
N ILE A 1122 33.44 -20.73 15.13
CA ILE A 1122 33.20 -21.00 13.72
C ILE A 1122 31.97 -21.89 13.61
N ARG A 1123 30.93 -21.36 12.97
CA ARG A 1123 29.61 -21.99 12.84
C ARG A 1123 29.39 -22.66 11.49
N SER A 1124 30.11 -22.22 10.46
CA SER A 1124 30.04 -22.75 9.11
C SER A 1124 31.30 -22.35 8.33
N ILE A 1125 31.62 -23.08 7.26
CA ILE A 1125 32.73 -22.79 6.37
C ILE A 1125 32.25 -22.98 4.93
N SER A 1126 32.51 -22.02 4.05
CA SER A 1126 32.24 -22.13 2.61
C SER A 1126 33.51 -22.15 1.78
N PHE A 1127 33.36 -22.66 0.55
CA PHE A 1127 34.38 -22.67 -0.48
C PHE A 1127 33.76 -22.28 -1.81
N LYS A 1128 34.57 -21.75 -2.73
CA LYS A 1128 34.27 -21.77 -4.14
C LYS A 1128 34.44 -23.20 -4.67
N VAL A 1129 33.35 -23.76 -5.19
CA VAL A 1129 33.28 -25.16 -5.65
C VAL A 1129 33.53 -25.23 -7.16
N GLY A 1130 34.61 -25.90 -7.55
CA GLY A 1130 34.85 -26.38 -8.91
C GLY A 1130 35.19 -27.87 -8.89
N ASP A 1131 36.09 -28.31 -9.78
CA ASP A 1131 36.68 -29.68 -9.70
C ASP A 1131 37.44 -29.89 -8.39
N HIS A 1132 38.03 -28.82 -7.84
CA HIS A 1132 38.56 -28.75 -6.48
C HIS A 1132 38.04 -27.49 -5.76
N LEU A 1133 38.29 -27.42 -4.45
CA LEU A 1133 37.82 -26.34 -3.58
C LEU A 1133 38.85 -25.20 -3.47
N THR A 1134 38.40 -23.95 -3.63
CA THR A 1134 39.22 -22.73 -3.47
C THR A 1134 38.48 -21.69 -2.62
N ASN A 1135 39.16 -20.59 -2.25
CA ASN A 1135 38.56 -19.43 -1.56
C ASN A 1135 37.74 -19.81 -0.32
N LEU A 1136 38.44 -20.32 0.70
CA LEU A 1136 37.82 -20.64 1.98
C LEU A 1136 37.33 -19.37 2.70
N SER A 1137 36.10 -19.42 3.21
CA SER A 1137 35.56 -18.40 4.12
C SER A 1137 34.97 -19.06 5.37
N ALA A 1138 35.46 -18.65 6.55
CA ALA A 1138 34.92 -19.12 7.83
C ALA A 1138 33.88 -18.14 8.37
N PHE A 1139 32.70 -18.64 8.73
CA PHE A 1139 31.61 -17.85 9.30
C PHE A 1139 31.62 -17.95 10.83
N VAL A 1140 31.86 -16.82 11.47
CA VAL A 1140 32.20 -16.73 12.88
C VAL A 1140 31.11 -16.03 13.68
N LEU A 1141 30.77 -16.60 14.83
CA LEU A 1141 29.90 -16.04 15.85
C LEU A 1141 30.72 -15.56 17.05
N GLU A 1142 30.47 -14.35 17.53
CA GLU A 1142 31.00 -13.89 18.82
C GLU A 1142 30.30 -14.63 19.96
N SER A 1143 31.06 -15.44 20.71
CA SER A 1143 30.50 -16.30 21.75
C SER A 1143 30.39 -15.55 23.08
N SER A 1144 29.36 -15.86 23.86
CA SER A 1144 29.21 -15.41 25.27
C SER A 1144 29.85 -16.39 26.27
N GLY A 1145 30.78 -17.24 25.80
CA GLY A 1145 31.24 -18.48 26.45
C GLY A 1145 31.88 -18.36 27.85
N ASN A 1146 32.19 -17.15 28.31
CA ASN A 1146 32.90 -16.93 29.58
C ASN A 1146 32.12 -17.33 30.86
N ALA A 1147 30.82 -17.64 30.78
CA ALA A 1147 30.01 -17.98 31.95
C ALA A 1147 30.20 -19.43 32.46
N LEU A 1148 30.32 -20.43 31.56
CA LEU A 1148 30.41 -21.85 31.94
C LEU A 1148 31.85 -22.25 32.34
N GLU A 1149 32.85 -21.66 31.67
CA GLU A 1149 34.26 -21.79 32.05
C GLU A 1149 34.49 -21.28 33.49
N GLY A 1150 33.86 -20.15 33.86
CA GLY A 1150 33.98 -19.57 35.19
C GLY A 1150 33.56 -20.51 36.32
N LYS A 1151 32.45 -21.25 36.17
CA LYS A 1151 31.94 -22.17 37.20
C LYS A 1151 32.83 -23.40 37.36
N THR A 1152 33.20 -24.05 36.25
CA THR A 1152 34.04 -25.25 36.26
C THR A 1152 35.44 -24.97 36.79
N MET A 1153 36.00 -23.80 36.43
CA MET A 1153 37.28 -23.33 36.95
C MET A 1153 37.22 -22.97 38.44
N GLN A 1154 36.13 -22.35 38.91
CA GLN A 1154 35.92 -22.08 40.33
C GLN A 1154 35.82 -23.37 41.16
N GLU A 1155 35.12 -24.39 40.65
CA GLU A 1155 35.03 -25.71 41.30
C GLU A 1155 36.42 -26.36 41.42
N LEU A 1156 37.21 -26.35 40.35
CA LEU A 1156 38.57 -26.89 40.36
C LEU A 1156 39.50 -26.12 41.30
N ARG A 1157 39.43 -24.78 41.31
CA ARG A 1157 40.21 -23.94 42.24
C ARG A 1157 39.81 -24.19 43.69
N LYS A 1158 38.51 -24.33 43.97
CA LYS A 1158 37.99 -24.65 45.31
C LYS A 1158 38.43 -26.04 45.74
N LEU A 1159 38.44 -27.00 44.84
CA LEU A 1159 38.86 -28.37 45.13
C LEU A 1159 40.36 -28.45 45.43
N LEU A 1160 41.19 -27.67 44.74
CA LEU A 1160 42.64 -27.70 44.94
C LEU A 1160 43.15 -26.74 46.02
N SER A 1161 42.33 -25.80 46.50
CA SER A 1161 42.76 -24.75 47.46
C SER A 1161 43.27 -25.31 48.80
N SER A 1162 42.84 -26.50 49.19
CA SER A 1162 43.20 -27.18 50.44
C SER A 1162 44.53 -27.96 50.39
N SER A 1163 45.23 -27.99 49.25
CA SER A 1163 46.46 -28.78 49.05
C SER A 1163 47.72 -27.91 48.96
N GLU A 1164 48.86 -28.45 49.43
CA GLU A 1164 50.19 -27.85 49.28
C GLU A 1164 50.54 -27.59 47.79
N PRO A 1165 51.13 -26.43 47.43
CA PRO A 1165 51.38 -26.04 46.04
C PRO A 1165 52.21 -27.05 45.23
N SER A 1166 53.20 -27.69 45.84
CA SER A 1166 54.07 -28.69 45.19
C SER A 1166 53.34 -30.00 44.89
N SER A 1167 52.57 -30.51 45.86
CA SER A 1167 51.73 -31.69 45.69
C SER A 1167 50.61 -31.46 44.68
N ARG A 1168 50.03 -30.25 44.66
CA ARG A 1168 49.04 -29.82 43.65
C ARG A 1168 49.60 -29.87 42.23
N GLN A 1169 50.79 -29.33 42.02
CA GLN A 1169 51.42 -29.30 40.69
C GLN A 1169 51.78 -30.70 40.20
N ASN A 1170 52.21 -31.59 41.09
CA ASN A 1170 52.49 -32.99 40.78
C ASN A 1170 51.21 -33.76 40.43
N ALA A 1171 50.13 -33.55 41.16
CA ALA A 1171 48.83 -34.16 40.89
C ALA A 1171 48.26 -33.69 39.53
N ILE A 1172 48.32 -32.39 39.23
CA ILE A 1172 47.91 -31.83 37.91
C ILE A 1172 48.76 -32.46 36.80
N SER A 1173 50.08 -32.52 36.98
CA SER A 1173 51.00 -33.07 35.97
C SER A 1173 50.77 -34.56 35.72
N ALA A 1174 50.48 -35.34 36.77
CA ALA A 1174 50.11 -36.74 36.65
C ALA A 1174 48.75 -36.94 35.96
N ALA A 1175 47.73 -36.15 36.31
CA ALA A 1175 46.42 -36.17 35.66
C ALA A 1175 46.53 -35.81 34.17
N LEU A 1176 47.28 -34.76 33.82
CA LEU A 1176 47.56 -34.40 32.44
C LEU A 1176 48.19 -35.54 31.65
N ARG A 1177 49.14 -36.28 32.26
CA ARG A 1177 49.76 -37.45 31.62
C ARG A 1177 48.77 -38.58 31.36
N TYR A 1178 47.88 -38.86 32.31
CA TYR A 1178 46.85 -39.89 32.11
C TYR A 1178 45.87 -39.50 31.01
N LEU A 1179 45.37 -38.26 31.05
CA LEU A 1179 44.43 -37.75 30.06
C LEU A 1179 45.06 -37.63 28.67
N ASP A 1180 46.34 -37.25 28.55
CA ASP A 1180 47.05 -37.18 27.25
C ASP A 1180 47.22 -38.57 26.61
N ASN A 1181 47.45 -39.61 27.41
CA ASN A 1181 47.46 -40.98 26.89
C ASN A 1181 46.07 -41.41 26.39
N ILE A 1182 45.00 -41.08 27.13
CA ILE A 1182 43.61 -41.36 26.73
C ILE A 1182 43.24 -40.59 25.46
N ALA A 1183 43.67 -39.32 25.35
CA ALA A 1183 43.40 -38.49 24.19
C ALA A 1183 44.09 -39.01 22.91
N ARG A 1184 45.31 -39.57 23.03
CA ARG A 1184 46.09 -40.10 21.90
C ARG A 1184 45.64 -41.48 21.43
N GLN A 1185 45.23 -42.33 22.37
CA GLN A 1185 44.84 -43.73 22.11
C GLN A 1185 43.52 -44.05 22.82
N PRO A 1186 42.42 -43.39 22.44
CA PRO A 1186 41.13 -43.53 23.14
C PRO A 1186 40.52 -44.92 23.01
N GLU A 1187 40.90 -45.70 22.01
CA GLU A 1187 40.49 -47.10 21.82
C GLU A 1187 41.19 -48.08 22.76
N ASP A 1188 42.37 -47.73 23.30
CA ASP A 1188 43.11 -48.63 24.18
C ASP A 1188 42.62 -48.50 25.64
N SER A 1189 41.81 -49.47 26.04
CA SER A 1189 41.26 -49.61 27.40
C SER A 1189 42.31 -49.58 28.51
N LYS A 1190 43.59 -49.87 28.22
CA LYS A 1190 44.68 -49.81 29.19
C LYS A 1190 44.89 -48.40 29.74
N PHE A 1191 44.73 -47.36 28.92
CA PHE A 1191 44.93 -45.98 29.37
C PHE A 1191 43.71 -45.43 30.11
N GLN A 1192 42.55 -46.04 29.91
CA GLN A 1192 41.30 -45.63 30.56
C GLN A 1192 41.22 -46.12 32.01
N ARG A 1193 42.13 -46.98 32.48
CA ARG A 1193 42.08 -47.58 33.82
C ARG A 1193 43.39 -47.41 34.57
N ILE A 1194 43.33 -46.81 35.76
CA ILE A 1194 44.49 -46.54 36.61
C ILE A 1194 44.31 -47.27 37.94
N ARG A 1195 45.34 -47.99 38.37
CA ARG A 1195 45.39 -48.63 39.69
C ARG A 1195 45.92 -47.65 40.73
N ALA A 1196 45.21 -47.43 41.84
CA ALA A 1196 45.62 -46.47 42.87
C ALA A 1196 46.96 -46.83 43.54
N SER A 1197 47.28 -48.12 43.65
CA SER A 1197 48.57 -48.62 44.16
C SER A 1197 49.73 -48.47 43.17
N ASN A 1198 49.50 -47.97 41.95
CA ASN A 1198 50.57 -47.65 41.02
C ASN A 1198 51.51 -46.61 41.65
N LYS A 1199 52.82 -46.90 41.70
CA LYS A 1199 53.83 -46.02 42.32
C LYS A 1199 53.75 -44.59 41.78
N PHE A 1200 53.50 -44.39 40.48
CA PHE A 1200 53.36 -43.07 39.88
C PHE A 1200 52.07 -42.37 40.32
N PHE A 1201 50.95 -43.09 40.48
CA PHE A 1201 49.70 -42.52 41.01
C PHE A 1201 49.86 -42.14 42.49
N ALA A 1202 50.29 -43.07 43.34
CA ALA A 1202 50.43 -42.85 44.78
C ALA A 1202 51.39 -41.69 45.11
N THR A 1203 52.51 -41.58 44.37
CA THR A 1203 53.52 -40.53 44.60
C THR A 1203 53.05 -39.14 44.16
N ASN A 1204 52.21 -39.04 43.13
CA ASN A 1204 51.84 -37.74 42.55
C ASN A 1204 50.42 -37.31 42.89
N VAL A 1205 49.43 -38.19 42.65
CA VAL A 1205 48.01 -37.92 42.91
C VAL A 1205 47.64 -38.32 44.34
N GLY A 1206 48.15 -39.43 44.88
CA GLY A 1206 47.89 -39.82 46.27
C GLY A 1206 48.45 -38.83 47.30
N ALA A 1207 49.49 -38.07 46.94
CA ALA A 1207 50.16 -37.11 47.81
C ALA A 1207 49.28 -35.90 48.24
N ILE A 1208 48.11 -35.68 47.62
CA ILE A 1208 47.16 -34.63 48.03
C ILE A 1208 46.14 -35.13 49.08
N GLY A 1209 46.22 -36.40 49.50
CA GLY A 1209 45.33 -37.04 50.48
C GLY A 1209 44.20 -37.83 49.82
N ASP A 1210 43.81 -38.98 50.40
CA ASP A 1210 42.94 -39.97 49.73
C ASP A 1210 41.56 -39.44 49.31
N GLU A 1211 40.87 -38.67 50.18
CA GLU A 1211 39.56 -38.09 49.83
C GLU A 1211 39.68 -36.99 48.76
N LEU A 1212 40.76 -36.21 48.81
CA LEU A 1212 41.01 -35.14 47.86
C LEU A 1212 41.45 -35.70 46.51
N ALA A 1213 42.29 -36.73 46.50
CA ALA A 1213 42.70 -37.49 45.34
C ALA A 1213 41.48 -38.13 44.66
N LYS A 1214 40.56 -38.71 45.45
CA LYS A 1214 39.30 -39.24 44.94
C LYS A 1214 38.44 -38.16 44.28
N SER A 1215 38.22 -37.04 44.95
CA SER A 1215 37.41 -35.92 44.45
C SER A 1215 38.05 -35.27 43.20
N PHE A 1216 39.38 -35.15 43.18
CA PHE A 1216 40.15 -34.63 42.05
C PHE A 1216 40.07 -35.55 40.83
N MET A 1217 40.21 -36.87 41.02
CA MET A 1217 40.09 -37.83 39.93
C MET A 1217 38.66 -37.95 39.40
N LEU A 1218 37.65 -37.87 40.27
CA LEU A 1218 36.24 -37.72 39.86
C LEU A 1218 36.04 -36.48 39.00
N TRP A 1219 36.60 -35.34 39.42
CA TRP A 1219 36.58 -34.12 38.62
C TRP A 1219 37.33 -34.29 37.29
N CYS A 1220 38.40 -35.09 37.23
CA CYS A 1220 39.10 -35.43 35.99
C CYS A 1220 38.34 -36.41 35.08
N GLY A 1221 37.11 -36.83 35.44
CA GLY A 1221 36.30 -37.76 34.64
C GLY A 1221 36.54 -39.24 34.93
N PHE A 1222 37.16 -39.58 36.07
CA PHE A 1222 37.38 -40.96 36.48
C PHE A 1222 36.42 -41.38 37.60
N ASP A 1223 35.71 -42.49 37.39
CA ASP A 1223 34.93 -43.15 38.42
C ASP A 1223 35.80 -44.08 39.26
N VAL A 1224 35.48 -44.17 40.55
CA VAL A 1224 36.13 -45.10 41.48
C VAL A 1224 35.46 -46.45 41.43
N MET A 1225 36.26 -47.50 41.23
CA MET A 1225 35.84 -48.88 41.30
C MET A 1225 36.75 -49.64 42.26
N THR A 1226 36.17 -50.57 43.03
CA THR A 1226 36.94 -51.48 43.89
C THR A 1226 36.81 -52.89 43.32
N GLU A 1227 37.92 -53.49 42.92
CA GLU A 1227 37.98 -54.88 42.46
C GLU A 1227 39.00 -55.62 43.33
N GLN A 1228 38.58 -56.74 43.94
CA GLN A 1228 39.45 -57.60 44.77
C GLN A 1228 40.19 -56.85 45.90
N GLY A 1229 39.56 -55.84 46.50
CA GLY A 1229 40.15 -55.05 47.59
C GLY A 1229 41.09 -53.92 47.13
N GLU A 1230 41.25 -53.73 45.82
CA GLU A 1230 42.08 -52.66 45.26
C GLU A 1230 41.27 -51.58 44.57
N LEU A 1231 41.69 -50.33 44.79
CA LEU A 1231 41.08 -49.14 44.20
C LEU A 1231 41.58 -48.91 42.78
N PHE A 1232 40.65 -48.77 41.84
CA PHE A 1232 40.88 -48.37 40.46
C PHE A 1232 40.11 -47.10 40.13
N PHE A 1233 40.71 -46.26 39.29
CA PHE A 1233 40.09 -45.11 38.67
C PHE A 1233 39.88 -45.43 37.19
N SER A 1234 38.62 -45.50 36.75
CA SER A 1234 38.26 -45.78 35.37
C SER A 1234 37.66 -44.54 34.73
N PHE A 1235 38.22 -44.12 33.61
CA PHE A 1235 37.71 -42.98 32.86
C PHE A 1235 36.32 -43.31 32.33
N LYS A 1236 35.32 -42.56 32.78
CA LYS A 1236 33.92 -42.70 32.38
C LYS A 1236 33.35 -41.31 32.16
N PRO A 1237 33.26 -40.85 30.90
CA PRO A 1237 32.56 -39.61 30.57
C PRO A 1237 31.13 -39.72 31.09
N SER A 1238 30.74 -38.86 32.04
CA SER A 1238 29.41 -38.87 32.63
C SER A 1238 28.33 -38.52 31.58
N GLN A 1239 27.22 -39.28 31.63
CA GLN A 1239 25.99 -39.15 30.83
C GLN A 1239 26.04 -39.72 29.39
N LEU A 1240 25.73 -41.02 29.26
CA LEU A 1240 25.04 -41.63 28.11
C LEU A 1240 24.63 -43.08 28.49
N HIS A 1241 23.47 -43.52 28.02
CA HIS A 1241 22.98 -44.90 28.23
C HIS A 1241 23.73 -45.95 27.37
N ASP A 1242 24.58 -45.50 26.43
CA ASP A 1242 25.36 -46.33 25.49
C ASP A 1242 26.88 -46.16 25.66
N LYS A 1243 27.66 -47.13 25.13
CA LYS A 1243 29.13 -47.13 25.18
C LYS A 1243 29.69 -45.94 24.34
N PRO A 1244 30.47 -45.02 24.92
CA PRO A 1244 30.94 -43.83 24.22
C PRO A 1244 31.91 -44.18 23.08
N THR A 1245 31.85 -43.41 21.98
CA THR A 1245 32.77 -43.54 20.85
C THR A 1245 34.20 -43.18 21.28
N PRO A 1246 35.26 -43.74 20.66
CA PRO A 1246 36.63 -43.35 20.95
C PRO A 1246 36.86 -41.83 20.78
N GLN A 1247 36.20 -41.21 19.80
CA GLN A 1247 36.25 -39.76 19.61
C GLN A 1247 35.65 -38.99 20.80
N ARG A 1248 34.54 -39.45 21.38
CA ARG A 1248 33.92 -38.85 22.57
C ARG A 1248 34.80 -39.01 23.81
N VAL A 1249 35.48 -40.15 23.95
CA VAL A 1249 36.45 -40.40 25.02
C VAL A 1249 37.64 -39.44 24.91
N ALA A 1250 38.20 -39.27 23.71
CA ALA A 1250 39.26 -38.30 23.47
C ALA A 1250 38.78 -36.84 23.71
N ALA A 1251 37.56 -36.51 23.31
CA ALA A 1251 36.95 -35.20 23.53
C ALA A 1251 36.89 -34.82 25.00
N GLU A 1252 36.35 -35.70 25.85
CA GLU A 1252 36.27 -35.47 27.29
C GLU A 1252 37.65 -35.37 27.93
N ALA A 1253 38.63 -36.17 27.48
CA ALA A 1253 40.01 -36.06 27.96
C ALA A 1253 40.63 -34.69 27.63
N HIS A 1254 40.43 -34.19 26.41
CA HIS A 1254 40.89 -32.87 25.98
C HIS A 1254 40.26 -31.72 26.79
N LYS A 1255 38.96 -31.80 27.09
CA LYS A 1255 38.27 -30.83 27.94
C LYS A 1255 38.92 -30.72 29.32
N ARG A 1256 39.22 -31.86 29.96
CA ARG A 1256 39.88 -31.88 31.27
C ARG A 1256 41.32 -31.36 31.19
N ILE A 1257 42.06 -31.70 30.13
CA ILE A 1257 43.41 -31.17 29.87
C ILE A 1257 43.40 -29.64 29.76
N TYR A 1258 42.45 -29.07 29.02
CA TYR A 1258 42.32 -27.62 28.83
C TYR A 1258 42.19 -26.89 30.17
N PHE A 1259 41.22 -27.29 30.99
CA PHE A 1259 41.02 -26.68 32.31
C PHE A 1259 42.24 -26.85 33.21
N LEU A 1260 42.83 -28.06 33.28
CA LEU A 1260 44.02 -28.33 34.10
C LEU A 1260 45.23 -27.47 33.70
N LYS A 1261 45.42 -27.19 32.41
CA LYS A 1261 46.50 -26.30 31.93
C LYS A 1261 46.27 -24.84 32.31
N ASN A 1262 45.01 -24.40 32.39
CA ASN A 1262 44.65 -23.00 32.63
C ASN A 1262 44.38 -22.65 34.11
N VAL A 1263 44.48 -23.62 35.04
CA VAL A 1263 44.32 -23.36 36.50
C VAL A 1263 45.32 -22.33 37.02
N GLY A 1264 46.54 -22.31 36.48
CA GLY A 1264 47.66 -21.52 36.99
C GLY A 1264 47.90 -20.15 36.34
N THR A 1265 47.11 -19.77 35.34
CA THR A 1265 47.34 -18.57 34.50
C THR A 1265 46.43 -17.37 34.82
N PHE A 1266 45.83 -17.33 36.02
CA PHE A 1266 44.95 -16.24 36.46
C PHE A 1266 45.32 -15.75 37.86
#